data_AF-U5EW52-F1
#
_entry.id   AF-U5EW52-F1
#
_cell.length_a   1.000
_cell.length_b   1.000
_cell.length_c   1.000
_cell.angle_alpha   90.00
_cell.angle_beta   90.00
_cell.angle_gamma   90.00
#
_symmetry.space_group_name_H-M   'P 1'
#
loop_
_entity.id
_entity.type
_entity.pdbx_description
1 polymer ?
#
loop_
_entity_poly.entity_id
_entity_poly.type
_entity_poly.pdbx_seq_one_letter_code
_entity_poly.pdbx_strand_id
1 'polypeptide(L)'
;MGLLVFLIAAAQVLYTPFTKVEESFNVQAIHDLLYHQTNLTNYDHNEFPGVVPRTFVGPIVISACIAPFSLLFEELEINKFWSQYLARLILAGFVVYAWNNLRTSIQQKFGYSVAIWFTLITITQFHFMFYMSRPLPNIMALPLAILAINYWLNRSKKRFIVSSGAAIIIFRAELVILLGLYLLYDIYFQRISIKELLKTAIPAGILLILLTVTVDSIFWQRLTWPEAEVFWFNTVLNKSSEWGVSPFLWYIYSALPRALGLSFLLVPFGLYLEPRVRSLVIPAIVFVFMFSLLPHKELRFIIYVLPLMNVAAACFCHRIWINRGKSLFYSFLSLITVGHLIGNILLTMFLLVISGTNYPGGVAMSRLHRIAAGESNVAIHIDNLAAQTGVSRFTEINPDWIYDKEEHLKACDKKLLKFDYLLIEAKDKYSHEMRIFSQTHEILEFIECFYSIGLQMRSFPVRIKTRPCIYILQRKPNADKISIDYYEMMEHEENGETGGSSGLPIEVSEDIDLLNRIDEIIDDDFMEPQSEDANYQSNLQQPTEDIVGDAEEEDDNETYPEIEIKRYYPPNRKELKSTRLKIRRIIDKHTKGDVAWEANVRSNQDTIDSILREDKMKELADDLSEIDFKKFCDLKTTTIKGCMKMILKTNRGNK
;
A
#
# COMPACT_ATOMS: atom_id res chain seq x y z
N MET A 1 -7.39 -21.06 -26.86
CA MET A 1 -6.29 -20.36 -26.15
C MET A 1 -6.74 -19.04 -25.53
N GLY A 2 -7.27 -18.06 -26.28
CA GLY A 2 -7.82 -16.83 -25.68
C GLY A 2 -8.90 -17.08 -24.61
N LEU A 3 -9.81 -18.02 -24.86
CA LEU A 3 -10.82 -18.45 -23.87
C LEU A 3 -10.19 -18.99 -22.57
N LEU A 4 -9.07 -19.73 -22.65
CA LEU A 4 -8.39 -20.25 -21.47
C LEU A 4 -7.84 -19.12 -20.60
N VAL A 5 -7.25 -18.09 -21.23
CA VAL A 5 -6.79 -16.89 -20.52
C VAL A 5 -7.97 -16.20 -19.82
N PHE A 6 -9.09 -16.04 -20.54
CA PHE A 6 -10.30 -15.43 -19.97
C PHE A 6 -10.84 -16.22 -18.76
N LEU A 7 -10.95 -17.55 -18.87
CA LEU A 7 -11.47 -18.40 -17.80
C LEU A 7 -10.59 -18.34 -16.54
N ILE A 8 -9.27 -18.31 -16.69
CA ILE A 8 -8.36 -18.18 -15.55
C ILE A 8 -8.47 -16.80 -14.91
N ALA A 9 -8.57 -15.73 -15.70
CA ALA A 9 -8.82 -14.39 -15.18
C ALA A 9 -10.16 -14.33 -14.44
N ALA A 10 -11.22 -14.92 -14.99
CA ALA A 10 -12.53 -15.01 -14.35
C ALA A 10 -12.48 -15.76 -13.02
N ALA A 11 -11.77 -16.89 -12.95
CA ALA A 11 -11.57 -17.61 -11.69
C ALA A 11 -10.88 -16.76 -10.61
N GLN A 12 -9.91 -15.92 -10.99
CA GLN A 12 -9.24 -15.00 -10.07
C GLN A 12 -10.14 -13.83 -9.63
N VAL A 13 -11.05 -13.36 -10.49
CA VAL A 13 -12.09 -12.39 -10.11
C VAL A 13 -13.02 -12.99 -9.06
N LEU A 14 -13.48 -14.22 -9.27
CA LEU A 14 -14.33 -14.93 -8.32
C LEU A 14 -13.63 -15.16 -6.96
N TYR A 15 -12.33 -15.45 -6.98
CA TYR A 15 -11.55 -15.65 -5.76
C TYR A 15 -11.26 -14.33 -5.02
N THR A 16 -11.04 -13.22 -5.75
CA THR A 16 -10.75 -11.89 -5.17
C THR A 16 -11.76 -10.85 -5.65
N PRO A 17 -12.97 -10.80 -5.09
CA PRO A 17 -14.05 -10.00 -5.65
C PRO A 17 -13.93 -8.51 -5.34
N PHE A 18 -13.29 -8.16 -4.22
CA PHE A 18 -13.11 -6.80 -3.75
C PHE A 18 -11.94 -6.07 -4.44
N THR A 19 -11.97 -4.74 -4.35
CA THR A 19 -11.08 -3.80 -5.03
C THR A 19 -10.29 -2.98 -4.02
N LYS A 20 -9.12 -2.46 -4.41
CA LYS A 20 -8.34 -1.55 -3.56
C LYS A 20 -8.65 -0.07 -3.83
N VAL A 21 -8.16 0.81 -2.96
CA VAL A 21 -8.24 2.27 -3.13
C VAL A 21 -7.76 2.75 -4.49
N GLU A 22 -6.74 2.14 -5.08
CA GLU A 22 -6.22 2.63 -6.35
C GLU A 22 -7.06 2.23 -7.56
N GLU A 23 -8.04 1.35 -7.36
CA GLU A 23 -9.09 0.97 -8.30
C GLU A 23 -10.36 1.84 -8.11
N SER A 24 -10.48 2.56 -6.99
CA SER A 24 -11.73 3.17 -6.51
C SER A 24 -12.37 4.05 -7.56
N PHE A 25 -11.63 5.02 -8.13
CA PHE A 25 -12.19 5.98 -9.08
C PHE A 25 -12.97 5.30 -10.21
N ASN A 26 -12.36 4.32 -10.89
CA ASN A 26 -13.04 3.65 -12.01
C ASN A 26 -14.18 2.75 -11.54
N VAL A 27 -14.05 2.10 -10.37
CA VAL A 27 -15.13 1.28 -9.79
C VAL A 27 -16.34 2.16 -9.50
N GLN A 28 -16.15 3.26 -8.78
CA GLN A 28 -17.21 4.18 -8.38
C GLN A 28 -17.79 4.91 -9.59
N ALA A 29 -16.97 5.34 -10.54
CA ALA A 29 -17.45 5.93 -11.79
C ALA A 29 -18.34 4.95 -12.58
N ILE A 30 -17.99 3.65 -12.65
CA ILE A 30 -18.84 2.64 -13.30
C ILE A 30 -20.16 2.47 -12.53
N HIS A 31 -20.12 2.45 -11.19
CA HIS A 31 -21.33 2.41 -10.37
C HIS A 31 -22.24 3.61 -10.66
N ASP A 32 -21.70 4.82 -10.59
CA ASP A 32 -22.48 6.05 -10.69
C ASP A 32 -23.07 6.22 -12.09
N LEU A 33 -22.34 5.83 -13.14
CA LEU A 33 -22.87 5.80 -14.51
C LEU A 33 -24.06 4.85 -14.67
N LEU A 34 -24.07 3.71 -13.95
CA LEU A 34 -25.14 2.72 -14.05
C LEU A 34 -26.37 3.10 -13.23
N TYR A 35 -26.18 3.56 -11.98
CA TYR A 35 -27.29 3.78 -11.03
C TYR A 35 -27.71 5.25 -10.89
N HIS A 36 -26.77 6.20 -10.93
CA HIS A 36 -27.09 7.63 -10.84
C HIS A 36 -27.31 8.28 -12.22
N GLN A 37 -26.74 7.69 -13.28
CA GLN A 37 -26.96 8.09 -14.67
C GLN A 37 -26.72 9.60 -14.87
N THR A 38 -27.76 10.39 -15.17
CA THR A 38 -27.63 11.83 -15.41
C THR A 38 -27.56 12.67 -14.13
N ASN A 39 -27.79 12.08 -12.95
CA ASN A 39 -27.74 12.80 -11.69
C ASN A 39 -26.30 12.98 -11.21
N LEU A 40 -25.62 13.98 -11.79
CA LEU A 40 -24.20 14.23 -11.55
C LEU A 40 -23.88 14.69 -10.13
N THR A 41 -24.84 15.20 -9.36
CA THR A 41 -24.57 15.69 -7.98
C THR A 41 -24.22 14.54 -7.04
N ASN A 42 -24.79 13.35 -7.29
CA ASN A 42 -24.64 12.19 -6.41
C ASN A 42 -23.39 11.34 -6.74
N TYR A 43 -22.55 11.77 -7.68
CA TYR A 43 -21.36 11.02 -8.06
C TYR A 43 -20.28 11.09 -6.97
N ASP A 44 -19.62 9.96 -6.73
CA ASP A 44 -18.64 9.76 -5.65
C ASP A 44 -17.46 10.72 -5.75
N HIS A 45 -17.02 11.07 -6.97
CA HIS A 45 -15.85 11.93 -7.17
C HIS A 45 -16.07 13.39 -6.76
N ASN A 46 -17.32 13.82 -6.54
CA ASN A 46 -17.61 15.15 -6.02
C ASN A 46 -17.45 15.20 -4.49
N GLU A 47 -17.81 14.12 -3.81
CA GLU A 47 -17.70 13.99 -2.35
C GLU A 47 -16.27 13.59 -1.93
N PHE A 48 -15.67 12.65 -2.66
CA PHE A 48 -14.31 12.17 -2.45
C PHE A 48 -13.45 12.45 -3.69
N PRO A 49 -13.13 13.73 -3.98
CA PRO A 49 -12.23 14.07 -5.05
C PRO A 49 -10.83 13.58 -4.70
N GLY A 50 -10.36 12.56 -5.41
CA GLY A 50 -8.96 12.13 -5.30
C GLY A 50 -8.01 13.28 -5.66
N VAL A 51 -6.72 13.12 -5.33
CA VAL A 51 -5.68 14.17 -5.48
C VAL A 51 -5.59 14.74 -6.90
N VAL A 52 -5.91 13.94 -7.92
CA VAL A 52 -5.89 14.36 -9.32
C VAL A 52 -7.06 13.74 -10.08
N PRO A 53 -7.73 14.48 -10.99
CA PRO A 53 -8.80 13.92 -11.80
C PRO A 53 -8.33 12.76 -12.67
N ARG A 54 -9.29 11.89 -12.99
CA ARG A 54 -9.13 10.73 -13.86
C ARG A 54 -10.23 10.76 -14.92
N THR A 55 -9.99 10.11 -16.05
CA THR A 55 -10.91 10.14 -17.20
C THR A 55 -12.11 9.21 -17.01
N PHE A 56 -13.30 9.67 -17.39
CA PHE A 56 -14.54 8.91 -17.47
C PHE A 56 -14.66 8.08 -18.76
N VAL A 57 -13.80 8.31 -19.76
CA VAL A 57 -13.89 7.60 -21.06
C VAL A 57 -13.82 6.08 -20.89
N GLY A 58 -12.93 5.58 -20.03
CA GLY A 58 -12.84 4.15 -19.71
C GLY A 58 -14.09 3.61 -19.03
N PRO A 59 -14.49 4.17 -17.86
CA PRO A 59 -15.73 3.84 -17.18
C PRO A 59 -16.98 3.86 -18.07
N ILE A 60 -17.13 4.83 -18.96
CA ILE A 60 -18.27 4.91 -19.90
C ILE A 60 -18.31 3.71 -20.83
N VAL A 61 -17.19 3.34 -21.44
CA VAL A 61 -17.13 2.19 -22.36
C VAL A 61 -17.49 0.90 -21.62
N ILE A 62 -16.98 0.71 -20.41
CA ILE A 62 -17.29 -0.48 -19.60
C ILE A 62 -18.77 -0.48 -19.18
N SER A 63 -19.28 0.65 -18.68
CA SER A 63 -20.66 0.79 -18.21
C SER A 63 -21.67 0.61 -19.36
N ALA A 64 -21.37 1.09 -20.56
CA ALA A 64 -22.21 0.89 -21.74
C ALA A 64 -22.37 -0.60 -22.10
N CYS A 65 -21.34 -1.42 -21.87
CA CYS A 65 -21.44 -2.87 -22.05
C CYS A 65 -22.23 -3.57 -20.92
N ILE A 66 -22.27 -2.98 -19.73
CA ILE A 66 -22.98 -3.52 -18.55
C ILE A 66 -24.45 -3.11 -18.54
N ALA A 67 -24.80 -1.92 -19.04
CA ALA A 67 -26.13 -1.33 -19.00
C ALA A 67 -27.30 -2.29 -19.31
N PRO A 68 -27.27 -3.15 -20.36
CA PRO A 68 -28.36 -4.09 -20.59
C PRO A 68 -28.50 -5.16 -19.50
N PHE A 69 -27.39 -5.55 -18.85
CA PHE A 69 -27.37 -6.52 -17.76
C PHE A 69 -27.76 -5.90 -16.43
N SER A 70 -27.41 -4.63 -16.18
CA SER A 70 -27.83 -3.96 -14.94
C SER A 70 -29.35 -3.78 -14.89
N LEU A 71 -29.99 -3.46 -16.02
CA LEU A 71 -31.45 -3.41 -16.12
C LEU A 71 -32.08 -4.78 -15.83
N LEU A 72 -31.45 -5.85 -16.32
CA LEU A 72 -31.89 -7.22 -16.02
C LEU A 72 -31.69 -7.58 -14.54
N PHE A 73 -30.61 -7.12 -13.90
CA PHE A 73 -30.36 -7.36 -12.49
C PHE A 73 -31.36 -6.65 -11.59
N GLU A 74 -31.76 -5.43 -11.95
CA GLU A 74 -32.80 -4.69 -11.25
C GLU A 74 -34.16 -5.42 -11.33
N GLU A 75 -34.55 -5.89 -12.52
CA GLU A 75 -35.79 -6.66 -12.71
C GLU A 75 -35.79 -8.01 -11.96
N LEU A 76 -34.63 -8.65 -11.82
CA LEU A 76 -34.47 -9.93 -11.14
C LEU A 76 -34.13 -9.79 -9.64
N GLU A 77 -34.15 -8.57 -9.10
CA GLU A 77 -33.77 -8.25 -7.70
C GLU A 77 -32.37 -8.82 -7.33
N ILE A 78 -31.46 -8.87 -8.30
CA ILE A 78 -30.09 -9.33 -8.11
C ILE A 78 -29.27 -8.20 -7.48
N ASN A 79 -28.54 -8.54 -6.42
CA ASN A 79 -27.66 -7.62 -5.71
C ASN A 79 -26.69 -6.87 -6.65
N LYS A 80 -26.62 -5.54 -6.51
CA LYS A 80 -25.71 -4.65 -7.25
C LYS A 80 -24.25 -5.07 -7.26
N PHE A 81 -23.79 -5.83 -6.28
CA PHE A 81 -22.43 -6.36 -6.21
C PHE A 81 -22.07 -7.22 -7.45
N TRP A 82 -23.05 -7.89 -8.07
CA TRP A 82 -22.84 -8.65 -9.30
C TRP A 82 -22.44 -7.77 -10.50
N SER A 83 -22.87 -6.51 -10.53
CA SER A 83 -22.43 -5.54 -11.54
C SER A 83 -20.92 -5.25 -11.45
N GLN A 84 -20.33 -5.27 -10.26
CA GLN A 84 -18.86 -5.14 -10.09
C GLN A 84 -18.11 -6.34 -10.70
N TYR A 85 -18.61 -7.56 -10.50
CA TYR A 85 -18.02 -8.75 -11.14
C TYR A 85 -18.07 -8.61 -12.66
N LEU A 86 -19.23 -8.22 -13.20
CA LEU A 86 -19.42 -8.08 -14.64
C LEU A 86 -18.51 -6.99 -15.23
N ALA A 87 -18.35 -5.85 -14.55
CA ALA A 87 -17.42 -4.79 -14.95
C ALA A 87 -15.98 -5.31 -15.09
N ARG A 88 -15.52 -6.07 -14.10
CA ARG A 88 -14.18 -6.66 -14.09
C ARG A 88 -14.00 -7.72 -15.17
N LEU A 89 -15.03 -8.53 -15.44
CA LEU A 89 -15.02 -9.52 -16.51
C LEU A 89 -15.00 -8.88 -17.91
N ILE A 90 -15.77 -7.81 -18.13
CA ILE A 90 -15.77 -7.07 -19.40
C ILE A 90 -14.39 -6.44 -19.65
N LEU A 91 -13.80 -5.81 -18.63
CA LEU A 91 -12.44 -5.28 -18.72
C LEU A 91 -11.42 -6.37 -19.06
N ALA A 92 -11.49 -7.51 -18.37
CA ALA A 92 -10.64 -8.67 -18.68
C ALA A 92 -10.87 -9.15 -20.12
N GLY A 93 -12.12 -9.15 -20.61
CA GLY A 93 -12.48 -9.47 -21.99
C GLY A 93 -11.78 -8.56 -23.02
N PHE A 94 -11.77 -7.25 -22.79
CA PHE A 94 -11.04 -6.31 -23.66
C PHE A 94 -9.54 -6.56 -23.66
N VAL A 95 -8.93 -6.84 -22.50
CA VAL A 95 -7.50 -7.18 -22.42
C VAL A 95 -7.22 -8.51 -23.12
N VAL A 96 -8.03 -9.55 -22.93
CA VAL A 96 -7.90 -10.85 -23.62
C VAL A 96 -8.02 -10.67 -25.13
N TYR A 97 -8.95 -9.85 -25.61
CA TYR A 97 -9.12 -9.57 -27.02
C TYR A 97 -7.85 -8.95 -27.62
N ALA A 98 -7.32 -7.90 -26.98
CA ALA A 98 -6.07 -7.26 -27.40
C ALA A 98 -4.89 -8.24 -27.35
N TRP A 99 -4.77 -9.02 -26.27
CA TRP A 99 -3.73 -10.03 -26.09
C TRP A 99 -3.80 -11.16 -27.12
N ASN A 100 -5.00 -11.61 -27.49
CA ASN A 100 -5.20 -12.66 -28.49
C ASN A 100 -4.82 -12.17 -29.91
N ASN A 101 -5.06 -10.90 -30.22
CA ASN A 101 -4.57 -10.28 -31.44
C ASN A 101 -3.04 -10.25 -31.48
N LEU A 102 -2.40 -9.83 -30.38
CA LEU A 102 -0.93 -9.88 -30.24
C LEU A 102 -0.39 -11.32 -30.39
N ARG A 103 -1.01 -12.30 -29.74
CA ARG A 103 -0.68 -13.73 -29.87
C ARG A 103 -0.73 -14.19 -31.32
N THR A 104 -1.75 -13.77 -32.07
CA THR A 104 -1.90 -14.13 -33.49
C THR A 104 -0.76 -13.56 -34.33
N SER A 105 -0.36 -12.32 -34.07
CA SER A 105 0.79 -11.69 -34.75
C SER A 105 2.12 -12.35 -34.38
N ILE A 106 2.28 -12.78 -33.12
CA ILE A 106 3.45 -13.58 -32.68
C ILE A 106 3.46 -14.93 -33.40
N GLN A 107 2.31 -15.61 -33.49
CA GLN A 107 2.18 -16.88 -34.21
C GLN A 107 2.59 -16.75 -35.67
N GLN A 108 2.20 -15.66 -36.34
CA GLN A 108 2.56 -15.41 -37.74
C GLN A 108 4.06 -15.13 -37.92
N LYS A 109 4.70 -14.42 -36.97
CA LYS A 109 6.12 -14.02 -37.09
C LYS A 109 7.12 -15.06 -36.58
N PHE A 110 6.80 -15.75 -35.49
CA PHE A 110 7.70 -16.65 -34.76
C PHE A 110 7.25 -18.12 -34.82
N GLY A 111 6.06 -18.41 -35.33
CA GLY A 111 5.51 -19.75 -35.49
C GLY A 111 4.53 -20.16 -34.38
N TYR A 112 3.74 -21.20 -34.67
CA TYR A 112 2.68 -21.71 -33.79
C TYR A 112 3.20 -22.17 -32.42
N SER A 113 4.33 -22.86 -32.39
CA SER A 113 4.93 -23.37 -31.15
C SER A 113 5.33 -22.26 -30.18
N VAL A 114 5.84 -21.12 -30.67
CA VAL A 114 6.17 -19.96 -29.82
C VAL A 114 4.92 -19.36 -29.22
N ALA A 115 3.82 -19.28 -30.00
CA ALA A 115 2.55 -18.78 -29.50
C ALA A 115 1.93 -19.68 -28.40
N ILE A 116 2.16 -21.01 -28.46
CA ILE A 116 1.79 -21.91 -27.37
C ILE A 116 2.61 -21.58 -26.12
N TRP A 117 3.93 -21.53 -26.20
CA TRP A 117 4.79 -21.20 -25.06
C TRP A 117 4.46 -19.82 -24.46
N PHE A 118 4.19 -18.83 -25.30
CA PHE A 118 3.73 -17.50 -24.87
C PHE A 118 2.42 -17.57 -24.08
N THR A 119 1.47 -18.40 -24.53
CA THR A 119 0.20 -18.63 -23.82
C THR A 119 0.46 -19.30 -22.48
N LEU A 120 1.24 -20.39 -22.45
CA LEU A 120 1.55 -21.15 -21.23
C LEU A 120 2.28 -20.31 -20.18
N ILE A 121 3.23 -19.48 -20.60
CA ILE A 121 3.93 -18.56 -19.70
C ILE A 121 2.96 -17.51 -19.14
N THR A 122 2.11 -16.93 -19.99
CA THR A 122 1.15 -15.88 -19.54
C THR A 122 0.16 -16.44 -18.53
N ILE A 123 -0.45 -17.60 -18.77
CA ILE A 123 -1.46 -18.17 -17.86
C ILE A 123 -0.88 -18.67 -16.54
N THR A 124 0.43 -18.96 -16.50
CA THR A 124 1.10 -19.44 -15.28
C THR A 124 1.63 -18.29 -14.42
N GLN A 125 1.64 -17.04 -14.92
CA GLN A 125 2.10 -15.86 -14.19
C GLN A 125 0.97 -15.17 -13.42
N PHE A 126 1.26 -14.77 -12.18
CA PHE A 126 0.31 -14.10 -11.30
C PHE A 126 -0.06 -12.70 -11.78
N HIS A 127 0.93 -11.81 -11.95
CA HIS A 127 0.68 -10.38 -12.03
C HIS A 127 -0.13 -9.96 -13.26
N PHE A 128 0.18 -10.50 -14.45
CA PHE A 128 -0.60 -10.16 -15.64
C PHE A 128 -2.05 -10.66 -15.55
N MET A 129 -2.25 -11.91 -15.13
CA MET A 129 -3.56 -12.54 -15.02
C MET A 129 -4.43 -11.92 -13.93
N PHE A 130 -3.82 -11.55 -12.80
CA PHE A 130 -4.54 -10.98 -11.66
C PHE A 130 -4.98 -9.53 -11.93
N TYR A 131 -4.10 -8.74 -12.54
CA TYR A 131 -4.35 -7.32 -12.76
C TYR A 131 -5.23 -7.04 -13.98
N MET A 132 -5.27 -7.92 -15.00
CA MET A 132 -6.03 -7.65 -16.23
C MET A 132 -7.55 -7.45 -16.03
N SER A 133 -8.10 -7.88 -14.89
CA SER A 133 -9.51 -7.71 -14.53
C SER A 133 -9.76 -6.54 -13.58
N ARG A 134 -8.70 -5.89 -13.07
CA ARG A 134 -8.81 -4.83 -12.07
C ARG A 134 -8.91 -3.48 -12.76
N PRO A 135 -9.91 -2.64 -12.44
CA PRO A 135 -10.13 -1.35 -13.08
C PRO A 135 -9.13 -0.29 -12.59
N LEU A 136 -7.84 -0.61 -12.62
CA LEU A 136 -6.76 0.33 -12.48
C LEU A 136 -6.67 1.17 -13.75
N PRO A 137 -6.30 2.45 -13.69
CA PRO A 137 -6.23 3.23 -14.92
C PRO A 137 -5.13 2.72 -15.89
N ASN A 138 -4.08 2.06 -15.40
CA ASN A 138 -3.11 1.36 -16.25
C ASN A 138 -3.72 0.22 -17.04
N ILE A 139 -4.69 -0.50 -16.44
CA ILE A 139 -5.37 -1.63 -17.07
C ILE A 139 -6.44 -1.13 -18.02
N MET A 140 -7.07 0.01 -17.75
CA MET A 140 -7.92 0.69 -18.74
C MET A 140 -7.12 1.08 -20.01
N ALA A 141 -5.86 1.49 -19.87
CA ALA A 141 -4.97 1.79 -20.99
C ALA A 141 -4.40 0.54 -21.69
N LEU A 142 -4.29 -0.58 -20.98
CA LEU A 142 -3.59 -1.79 -21.42
C LEU A 142 -4.12 -2.40 -22.74
N PRO A 143 -5.45 -2.53 -22.99
CA PRO A 143 -5.97 -3.02 -24.27
C PRO A 143 -5.47 -2.19 -25.45
N LEU A 144 -5.50 -0.87 -25.35
CA LEU A 144 -5.05 0.04 -26.41
C LEU A 144 -3.53 -0.03 -26.60
N ALA A 145 -2.75 -0.13 -25.52
CA ALA A 145 -1.31 -0.30 -25.60
C ALA A 145 -0.91 -1.63 -26.29
N ILE A 146 -1.57 -2.74 -25.95
CA ILE A 146 -1.33 -4.05 -26.58
C ILE A 146 -1.75 -4.02 -28.06
N LEU A 147 -2.91 -3.41 -28.38
CA LEU A 147 -3.36 -3.25 -29.76
C LEU A 147 -2.41 -2.37 -30.57
N ALA A 148 -1.87 -1.30 -29.99
CA ALA A 148 -0.86 -0.46 -30.62
C ALA A 148 0.38 -1.29 -31.01
N ILE A 149 0.93 -2.05 -30.07
CA ILE A 149 2.10 -2.90 -30.33
C ILE A 149 1.77 -3.97 -31.39
N ASN A 150 0.57 -4.53 -31.35
CA ASN A 150 0.08 -5.45 -32.38
C ASN A 150 0.00 -4.79 -33.77
N TYR A 151 -0.52 -3.56 -33.88
CA TYR A 151 -0.56 -2.83 -35.15
C TYR A 151 0.82 -2.43 -35.65
N TRP A 152 1.74 -2.09 -34.74
CA TRP A 152 3.15 -1.86 -35.06
C TRP A 152 3.80 -3.12 -35.66
N LEU A 153 3.60 -4.27 -35.02
CA LEU A 153 4.07 -5.57 -35.54
C LEU A 153 3.50 -5.89 -36.93
N ASN A 154 2.24 -5.56 -37.17
CA ASN A 154 1.53 -5.82 -38.44
C ASN A 154 1.65 -4.68 -39.47
N ARG A 155 2.54 -3.71 -39.27
CA ARG A 155 2.78 -2.58 -40.20
C ARG A 155 1.55 -1.70 -40.48
N SER A 156 0.57 -1.71 -39.59
CA SER A 156 -0.65 -0.91 -39.71
C SER A 156 -0.43 0.49 -39.11
N LYS A 157 0.32 1.34 -39.83
CA LYS A 157 0.80 2.66 -39.36
C LYS A 157 -0.30 3.55 -38.78
N LYS A 158 -1.40 3.76 -39.52
CA LYS A 158 -2.51 4.64 -39.10
C LYS A 158 -3.14 4.15 -37.80
N ARG A 159 -3.43 2.85 -37.72
CA ARG A 159 -4.04 2.24 -36.53
C ARG A 159 -3.10 2.32 -35.33
N PHE A 160 -1.80 2.08 -35.52
CA PHE A 160 -0.78 2.25 -34.48
C PHE A 160 -0.74 3.67 -33.92
N ILE A 161 -0.74 4.70 -34.78
CA ILE A 161 -0.69 6.11 -34.34
C ILE A 161 -1.96 6.47 -33.56
N VAL A 162 -3.14 6.11 -34.08
CA VAL A 162 -4.42 6.43 -33.42
C VAL A 162 -4.56 5.69 -32.10
N SER A 163 -4.25 4.38 -32.03
CA SER A 163 -4.34 3.62 -30.78
C SER A 163 -3.31 4.08 -29.74
N SER A 164 -2.10 4.46 -30.19
CA SER A 164 -1.09 5.01 -29.29
C SER A 164 -1.51 6.37 -28.75
N GLY A 165 -2.02 7.24 -29.62
CA GLY A 165 -2.57 8.53 -29.22
C GLY A 165 -3.70 8.36 -28.21
N ALA A 166 -4.63 7.43 -28.44
CA ALA A 166 -5.72 7.17 -27.51
C ALA A 166 -5.22 6.67 -26.15
N ALA A 167 -4.25 5.75 -26.12
CA ALA A 167 -3.68 5.27 -24.86
C ALA A 167 -2.95 6.38 -24.08
N ILE A 168 -2.24 7.27 -24.78
CA ILE A 168 -1.42 8.34 -24.18
C ILE A 168 -2.28 9.53 -23.72
N ILE A 169 -3.14 10.05 -24.60
CA ILE A 169 -3.87 11.31 -24.39
C ILE A 169 -5.03 11.14 -23.41
N ILE A 170 -5.73 10.00 -23.47
CA ILE A 170 -6.94 9.75 -22.68
C ILE A 170 -6.57 9.14 -21.32
N PHE A 171 -5.68 8.14 -21.29
CA PHE A 171 -5.51 7.31 -20.09
C PHE A 171 -4.20 7.56 -19.32
N ARG A 172 -3.05 7.56 -20.02
CA ARG A 172 -1.72 7.42 -19.40
C ARG A 172 -0.62 8.06 -20.25
N ALA A 173 -0.20 9.26 -19.88
CA ALA A 173 0.85 10.00 -20.58
C ALA A 173 2.20 9.28 -20.55
N GLU A 174 2.50 8.50 -19.51
CA GLU A 174 3.78 7.80 -19.42
C GLU A 174 4.00 6.75 -20.53
N LEU A 175 2.91 6.29 -21.18
CA LEU A 175 2.99 5.41 -22.33
C LEU A 175 3.69 6.07 -23.53
N VAL A 176 3.84 7.40 -23.53
CA VAL A 176 4.64 8.12 -24.53
C VAL A 176 6.07 7.59 -24.56
N ILE A 177 6.61 7.13 -23.44
CA ILE A 177 7.96 6.59 -23.36
C ILE A 177 8.01 5.27 -24.14
N LEU A 178 7.14 4.30 -23.84
CA LEU A 178 7.15 2.99 -24.52
C LEU A 178 6.74 3.08 -25.99
N LEU A 179 5.58 3.69 -26.28
CA LEU A 179 5.02 3.76 -27.63
C LEU A 179 5.79 4.76 -28.51
N GLY A 180 6.32 5.83 -27.91
CA GLY A 180 7.23 6.77 -28.57
C GLY A 180 8.53 6.11 -28.99
N LEU A 181 9.10 5.19 -28.21
CA LEU A 181 10.27 4.41 -28.63
C LEU A 181 9.98 3.53 -29.86
N TYR A 182 8.79 2.91 -29.95
CA TYR A 182 8.40 2.16 -31.14
C TYR A 182 8.18 3.06 -32.37
N LEU A 183 7.61 4.25 -32.15
CA LEU A 183 7.46 5.24 -33.20
C LEU A 183 8.82 5.74 -33.70
N LEU A 184 9.73 6.06 -32.78
CA LEU A 184 11.11 6.47 -33.09
C LEU A 184 11.85 5.37 -33.86
N TYR A 185 11.68 4.12 -33.46
CA TYR A 185 12.21 2.97 -34.19
C TYR A 185 11.70 2.94 -35.64
N ASP A 186 10.39 3.14 -35.87
CA ASP A 186 9.84 3.15 -37.22
C ASP A 186 10.26 4.38 -38.05
N ILE A 187 10.50 5.53 -37.42
CA ILE A 187 11.07 6.72 -38.09
C ILE A 187 12.54 6.47 -38.48
N TYR A 188 13.35 5.95 -37.54
CA TYR A 188 14.77 5.68 -37.75
C TYR A 188 15.00 4.70 -38.90
N PHE A 189 14.23 3.61 -38.95
CA PHE A 189 14.28 2.64 -40.05
C PHE A 189 13.47 3.07 -41.29
N GLN A 190 13.07 4.34 -41.37
CA GLN A 190 12.34 4.94 -42.50
C GLN A 190 11.06 4.20 -42.90
N ARG A 191 10.41 3.53 -41.95
CA ARG A 191 9.15 2.81 -42.18
C ARG A 191 7.97 3.79 -42.21
N ILE A 192 8.06 4.88 -41.46
CA ILE A 192 7.06 5.95 -41.42
C ILE A 192 7.75 7.26 -41.78
N SER A 193 7.21 7.99 -42.76
CA SER A 193 7.70 9.33 -43.08
C SER A 193 7.12 10.36 -42.10
N ILE A 194 7.89 11.41 -41.78
CA ILE A 194 7.45 12.49 -40.88
C ILE A 194 6.17 13.16 -41.42
N LYS A 195 6.05 13.32 -42.74
CA LYS A 195 4.86 13.89 -43.38
C LYS A 195 3.62 13.00 -43.15
N GLU A 196 3.75 11.69 -43.30
CA GLU A 196 2.65 10.73 -43.06
C GLU A 196 2.26 10.70 -41.58
N LEU A 197 3.25 10.77 -40.69
CA LEU A 197 3.03 10.86 -39.25
C LEU A 197 2.22 12.11 -38.89
N LEU A 198 2.67 13.30 -39.32
CA LEU A 198 1.97 14.55 -38.98
C LEU A 198 0.55 14.60 -39.55
N LYS A 199 0.35 14.11 -40.78
CA LYS A 199 -0.98 14.02 -41.42
C LYS A 199 -1.98 13.14 -40.67
N THR A 200 -1.51 12.20 -39.85
CA THR A 200 -2.37 11.27 -39.11
C THR A 200 -2.43 11.62 -37.63
N ALA A 201 -1.28 11.95 -37.02
CA ALA A 201 -1.16 12.27 -35.60
C ALA A 201 -1.84 13.59 -35.22
N ILE A 202 -1.73 14.65 -36.03
CA ILE A 202 -2.36 15.95 -35.71
C ILE A 202 -3.89 15.84 -35.66
N PRO A 203 -4.59 15.39 -36.72
CA PRO A 203 -6.04 15.28 -36.67
C PRO A 203 -6.52 14.26 -35.64
N ALA A 204 -5.82 13.12 -35.48
CA ALA A 204 -6.15 12.16 -34.43
C ALA A 204 -5.98 12.76 -33.03
N GLY A 205 -4.89 13.48 -32.78
CA GLY A 205 -4.60 14.13 -31.51
C GLY A 205 -5.65 15.18 -31.15
N ILE A 206 -6.02 16.05 -32.09
CA ILE A 206 -7.08 17.06 -31.88
C ILE A 206 -8.41 16.38 -31.53
N LEU A 207 -8.81 15.35 -32.28
CA LEU A 207 -10.05 14.63 -32.00
C LEU A 207 -10.05 13.92 -30.64
N LEU A 208 -8.92 13.32 -30.25
CA LEU A 208 -8.79 12.63 -28.96
C LEU A 208 -8.76 13.61 -27.77
N ILE A 209 -8.08 14.76 -27.92
CA ILE A 209 -8.11 15.84 -26.92
C ILE A 209 -9.53 16.38 -26.79
N LEU A 210 -10.20 16.66 -27.92
CA LEU A 210 -11.58 17.13 -27.89
C LEU A 210 -12.50 16.11 -27.20
N LEU A 211 -12.32 14.82 -27.46
CA LEU A 211 -13.08 13.75 -26.81
C LEU A 211 -12.88 13.74 -25.29
N THR A 212 -11.64 13.66 -24.80
CA THR A 212 -11.37 13.59 -23.35
C THR A 212 -11.79 14.88 -22.66
N VAL A 213 -11.46 16.05 -23.21
CA VAL A 213 -11.84 17.33 -22.61
C VAL A 213 -13.36 17.49 -22.56
N THR A 214 -14.08 17.15 -23.63
CA THR A 214 -15.54 17.29 -23.64
C THR A 214 -16.20 16.35 -22.65
N VAL A 215 -15.83 15.06 -22.68
CA VAL A 215 -16.42 14.05 -21.79
C VAL A 215 -16.08 14.37 -20.34
N ASP A 216 -14.80 14.56 -20.04
CA ASP A 216 -14.35 14.73 -18.66
C ASP A 216 -14.84 16.06 -18.07
N SER A 217 -14.92 17.13 -18.87
CA SER A 217 -15.45 18.41 -18.38
C SER A 217 -16.93 18.37 -18.00
N ILE A 218 -17.72 17.49 -18.63
CA ILE A 218 -19.13 17.27 -18.26
C ILE A 218 -19.21 16.62 -16.88
N PHE A 219 -18.48 15.52 -16.66
CA PHE A 219 -18.55 14.77 -15.41
C PHE A 219 -17.86 15.48 -14.24
N TRP A 220 -16.76 16.18 -14.50
CA TRP A 220 -16.06 16.98 -13.48
C TRP A 220 -16.71 18.36 -13.24
N GLN A 221 -17.71 18.74 -14.04
CA GLN A 221 -18.40 20.05 -13.97
C GLN A 221 -17.47 21.27 -14.07
N ARG A 222 -16.26 21.08 -14.59
CA ARG A 222 -15.26 22.12 -14.87
C ARG A 222 -14.41 21.71 -16.07
N LEU A 223 -13.90 22.70 -16.81
CA LEU A 223 -13.01 22.46 -17.93
C LEU A 223 -11.75 21.72 -17.45
N THR A 224 -11.63 20.45 -17.81
CA THR A 224 -10.57 19.57 -17.31
C THR A 224 -10.01 18.70 -18.42
N TRP A 225 -8.69 18.57 -18.43
CA TRP A 225 -8.00 17.51 -19.15
C TRP A 225 -7.28 16.66 -18.11
N PRO A 226 -7.89 15.54 -17.67
CA PRO A 226 -7.38 14.78 -16.53
C PRO A 226 -5.90 14.43 -16.66
N GLU A 227 -5.48 13.92 -17.82
CA GLU A 227 -4.11 13.47 -17.99
C GLU A 227 -3.09 14.62 -18.05
N ALA A 228 -3.47 15.80 -18.54
CA ALA A 228 -2.59 16.97 -18.47
C ALA A 228 -2.41 17.48 -17.03
N GLU A 229 -3.46 17.47 -16.21
CA GLU A 229 -3.36 17.79 -14.78
C GLU A 229 -2.49 16.77 -14.04
N VAL A 230 -2.63 15.48 -14.35
CA VAL A 230 -1.75 14.40 -13.82
C VAL A 230 -0.30 14.61 -14.21
N PHE A 231 -0.04 14.96 -15.47
CA PHE A 231 1.30 15.23 -15.95
C PHE A 231 1.90 16.45 -15.24
N TRP A 232 1.13 17.54 -15.13
CA TRP A 232 1.55 18.76 -14.42
C TRP A 232 1.87 18.47 -12.95
N PHE A 233 0.97 17.81 -12.24
CA PHE A 233 1.14 17.48 -10.82
C PHE A 233 2.36 16.59 -10.56
N ASN A 234 2.55 15.54 -11.36
CA ASN A 234 3.60 14.56 -11.08
C ASN A 234 4.96 14.95 -11.64
N THR A 235 5.00 15.50 -12.86
CA THR A 235 6.26 15.78 -13.56
C THR A 235 6.75 17.21 -13.34
N VAL A 236 5.84 18.20 -13.32
CA VAL A 236 6.23 19.62 -13.19
C VAL A 236 6.37 20.01 -11.72
N LEU A 237 5.38 19.66 -10.88
CA LEU A 237 5.44 19.94 -9.44
C LEU A 237 6.28 18.92 -8.65
N ASN A 238 6.73 17.84 -9.31
CA ASN A 238 7.53 16.76 -8.71
C ASN A 238 6.93 16.14 -7.43
N LYS A 239 5.61 16.17 -7.29
CA LYS A 239 4.88 15.64 -6.13
C LYS A 239 4.83 14.11 -6.07
N SER A 240 5.39 13.44 -7.09
CA SER A 240 5.43 11.97 -7.13
C SER A 240 6.18 11.36 -5.93
N SER A 241 7.14 12.06 -5.32
CA SER A 241 7.90 11.54 -4.16
C SER A 241 7.08 11.41 -2.87
N GLU A 242 5.93 12.10 -2.76
CA GLU A 242 5.07 12.05 -1.56
C GLU A 242 4.43 10.66 -1.36
N TRP A 243 4.34 9.86 -2.43
CA TRP A 243 3.81 8.49 -2.41
C TRP A 243 4.87 7.43 -2.07
N GLY A 244 6.02 7.87 -1.54
CA GLY A 244 7.15 7.01 -1.18
C GLY A 244 8.17 6.86 -2.31
N VAL A 245 9.44 6.71 -1.91
CA VAL A 245 10.60 6.64 -2.83
C VAL A 245 11.23 5.26 -2.76
N SER A 246 11.65 4.75 -3.91
CA SER A 246 12.36 3.47 -4.02
C SER A 246 13.62 3.58 -4.87
N PRO A 247 14.64 2.72 -4.62
CA PRO A 247 15.92 2.78 -5.32
C PRO A 247 15.79 2.66 -6.85
N PHE A 248 16.77 3.19 -7.59
CA PHE A 248 16.79 3.16 -9.06
C PHE A 248 16.59 1.74 -9.64
N LEU A 249 17.27 0.74 -9.10
CA LEU A 249 17.22 -0.64 -9.60
C LEU A 249 15.99 -1.45 -9.14
N TRP A 250 15.06 -0.83 -8.40
CA TRP A 250 13.90 -1.54 -7.81
C TRP A 250 13.08 -2.33 -8.81
N TYR A 251 12.89 -1.80 -10.02
CA TYR A 251 12.19 -2.53 -11.07
C TYR A 251 12.90 -3.83 -11.48
N ILE A 252 14.23 -3.86 -11.46
CA ILE A 252 15.04 -5.00 -11.92
C ILE A 252 15.15 -6.07 -10.85
N TYR A 253 15.45 -5.72 -9.60
CA TYR A 253 15.65 -6.72 -8.54
C TYR A 253 14.34 -7.12 -7.84
N SER A 254 13.28 -6.31 -7.91
CA SER A 254 12.03 -6.55 -7.17
C SER A 254 10.81 -6.68 -8.07
N ALA A 255 10.53 -5.72 -8.95
CA ALA A 255 9.27 -5.72 -9.69
C ALA A 255 9.22 -6.78 -10.80
N LEU A 256 10.22 -6.82 -11.69
CA LEU A 256 10.26 -7.76 -12.82
C LEU A 256 10.35 -9.23 -12.39
N PRO A 257 11.18 -9.61 -11.39
CA PRO A 257 11.21 -10.99 -10.90
C PRO A 257 9.87 -11.44 -10.32
N ARG A 258 9.19 -10.54 -9.58
CA ARG A 258 7.83 -10.83 -9.07
C ARG A 258 6.81 -10.92 -10.20
N ALA A 259 6.87 -10.01 -11.17
CA ALA A 259 5.90 -9.92 -12.26
C ALA A 259 5.98 -11.12 -13.22
N LEU A 260 7.19 -11.50 -13.62
CA LEU A 260 7.43 -12.55 -14.62
C LEU A 260 7.67 -13.94 -14.00
N GLY A 261 7.82 -14.02 -12.67
CA GLY A 261 8.15 -15.25 -11.97
C GLY A 261 9.48 -15.83 -12.43
N LEU A 262 9.56 -17.17 -12.54
CA LEU A 262 10.74 -17.88 -13.01
C LEU A 262 11.04 -17.61 -14.49
N SER A 263 10.05 -17.13 -15.26
CA SER A 263 10.26 -16.77 -16.67
C SER A 263 11.18 -15.55 -16.84
N PHE A 264 11.37 -14.72 -15.81
CA PHE A 264 12.34 -13.62 -15.81
C PHE A 264 13.75 -14.09 -16.19
N LEU A 265 14.19 -15.23 -15.63
CA LEU A 265 15.51 -15.79 -15.86
C LEU A 265 15.73 -16.22 -17.33
N LEU A 266 14.65 -16.48 -18.07
CA LEU A 266 14.70 -16.94 -19.45
C LEU A 266 14.77 -15.79 -20.46
N VAL A 267 14.39 -14.58 -20.06
CA VAL A 267 14.32 -13.41 -20.96
C VAL A 267 15.67 -13.06 -21.60
N PRO A 268 16.80 -12.97 -20.85
CA PRO A 268 18.10 -12.64 -21.45
C PRO A 268 18.55 -13.68 -22.49
N PHE A 269 18.31 -14.97 -22.21
CA PHE A 269 18.65 -16.04 -23.15
C PHE A 269 17.76 -16.03 -24.40
N GLY A 270 16.48 -15.66 -24.27
CA GLY A 270 15.59 -15.43 -25.40
C GLY A 270 16.09 -14.32 -26.32
N LEU A 271 16.56 -13.21 -25.74
CA LEU A 271 17.15 -12.10 -26.50
C LEU A 271 18.45 -12.49 -27.19
N TYR A 272 19.26 -13.31 -26.54
CA TYR A 272 20.51 -13.81 -27.11
C TYR A 272 20.23 -14.72 -28.31
N LEU A 273 19.36 -15.73 -28.15
CA LEU A 273 19.11 -16.78 -29.15
C LEU A 273 18.22 -16.37 -30.33
N GLU A 274 17.32 -15.40 -30.16
CA GLU A 274 16.38 -15.00 -31.21
C GLU A 274 16.50 -13.49 -31.52
N PRO A 275 17.38 -13.09 -32.46
CA PRO A 275 17.61 -11.68 -32.79
C PRO A 275 16.34 -10.93 -33.23
N ARG A 276 15.37 -11.61 -33.84
CA ARG A 276 14.12 -10.99 -34.30
C ARG A 276 13.30 -10.40 -33.14
N VAL A 277 13.36 -11.00 -31.96
CA VAL A 277 12.61 -10.55 -30.77
C VAL A 277 13.20 -9.27 -30.17
N ARG A 278 14.46 -8.96 -30.44
CA ARG A 278 15.16 -7.77 -29.89
C ARG A 278 14.47 -6.47 -30.29
N SER A 279 13.97 -6.38 -31.51
CA SER A 279 13.22 -5.21 -31.99
C SER A 279 11.94 -4.93 -31.18
N LEU A 280 11.34 -5.97 -30.58
CA LEU A 280 10.17 -5.86 -29.74
C LEU A 280 10.54 -5.56 -28.28
N VAL A 281 11.55 -6.22 -27.73
CA VAL A 281 11.81 -6.21 -26.28
C VAL A 281 12.81 -5.14 -25.84
N ILE A 282 13.75 -4.72 -26.69
CA ILE A 282 14.70 -3.65 -26.33
C ILE A 282 13.97 -2.35 -25.96
N PRO A 283 12.98 -1.85 -26.73
CA PRO A 283 12.19 -0.68 -26.32
C PRO A 283 11.53 -0.85 -24.94
N ALA A 284 11.06 -2.05 -24.61
CA ALA A 284 10.47 -2.35 -23.31
C ALA A 284 11.50 -2.29 -22.17
N ILE A 285 12.73 -2.77 -22.39
CA ILE A 285 13.83 -2.65 -21.42
C ILE A 285 14.22 -1.19 -21.21
N VAL A 286 14.34 -0.43 -22.30
CA VAL A 286 14.66 1.01 -22.25
C VAL A 286 13.55 1.79 -21.55
N PHE A 287 12.28 1.44 -21.78
CA PHE A 287 11.14 1.99 -21.04
C PHE A 287 11.27 1.77 -19.53
N VAL A 288 11.53 0.52 -19.08
CA VAL A 288 11.74 0.24 -17.65
C VAL A 288 12.91 1.04 -17.08
N PHE A 289 14.02 1.15 -17.83
CA PHE A 289 15.19 1.92 -17.40
C PHE A 289 14.88 3.42 -17.27
N MET A 290 14.18 4.02 -18.23
CA MET A 290 13.76 5.42 -18.15
C MET A 290 12.78 5.65 -16.99
N PHE A 291 11.84 4.72 -16.80
CA PHE A 291 10.86 4.80 -15.72
C PHE A 291 11.49 4.61 -14.34
N SER A 292 12.61 3.89 -14.24
CA SER A 292 13.41 3.77 -13.01
C SER A 292 13.97 5.09 -12.48
N LEU A 293 14.06 6.13 -13.32
CA LEU A 293 14.52 7.46 -12.91
C LEU A 293 13.50 8.18 -12.00
N LEU A 294 12.22 7.79 -12.06
CA LEU A 294 11.19 8.38 -11.21
C LEU A 294 11.34 7.93 -9.75
N PRO A 295 11.16 8.84 -8.77
CA PRO A 295 11.39 8.52 -7.36
C PRO A 295 10.39 7.47 -6.87
N HIS A 296 9.11 7.66 -7.19
CA HIS A 296 8.04 6.74 -6.87
C HIS A 296 7.91 5.65 -7.94
N LYS A 297 7.76 4.40 -7.48
CA LYS A 297 7.74 3.22 -8.35
C LYS A 297 6.72 2.22 -7.87
N GLU A 298 5.95 1.70 -8.81
CA GLU A 298 4.98 0.65 -8.59
C GLU A 298 5.02 -0.35 -9.74
N LEU A 299 4.72 -1.61 -9.44
CA LEU A 299 4.75 -2.70 -10.43
C LEU A 299 3.72 -2.46 -11.55
N ARG A 300 2.55 -1.89 -11.22
CA ARG A 300 1.50 -1.64 -12.19
C ARG A 300 1.91 -0.67 -13.30
N PHE A 301 2.87 0.23 -13.09
CA PHE A 301 3.31 1.18 -14.11
C PHE A 301 4.04 0.50 -15.28
N ILE A 302 4.68 -0.64 -15.02
CA ILE A 302 5.43 -1.38 -16.04
C ILE A 302 4.64 -2.55 -16.65
N ILE A 303 3.35 -2.70 -16.33
CA ILE A 303 2.57 -3.89 -16.73
C ILE A 303 2.53 -4.14 -18.24
N TYR A 304 2.66 -3.08 -19.03
CA TYR A 304 2.70 -3.12 -20.50
C TYR A 304 3.87 -3.94 -21.06
N VAL A 305 4.97 -4.07 -20.31
CA VAL A 305 6.17 -4.80 -20.76
C VAL A 305 6.05 -6.31 -20.58
N LEU A 306 5.16 -6.78 -19.70
CA LEU A 306 5.03 -8.19 -19.37
C LEU A 306 4.75 -9.08 -20.59
N PRO A 307 3.73 -8.78 -21.45
CA PRO A 307 3.50 -9.59 -22.63
C PRO A 307 4.70 -9.59 -23.58
N LEU A 308 5.48 -8.51 -23.64
CA LEU A 308 6.65 -8.38 -24.52
C LEU A 308 7.82 -9.24 -24.05
N MET A 309 8.13 -9.18 -22.76
CA MET A 309 9.18 -10.01 -22.15
C MET A 309 8.80 -11.50 -22.20
N ASN A 310 7.51 -11.83 -22.06
CA ASN A 310 7.01 -13.19 -22.25
C ASN A 310 7.27 -13.73 -23.66
N VAL A 311 7.27 -12.90 -24.70
CA VAL A 311 7.64 -13.35 -26.06
C VAL A 311 9.11 -13.81 -26.10
N ALA A 312 10.03 -13.06 -25.49
CA ALA A 312 11.44 -13.46 -25.42
C ALA A 312 11.61 -14.79 -24.68
N ALA A 313 10.98 -14.94 -23.51
CA ALA A 313 10.99 -16.21 -22.78
C ALA A 313 10.39 -17.37 -23.60
N ALA A 314 9.29 -17.13 -24.33
CA ALA A 314 8.67 -18.12 -25.19
C ALA A 314 9.58 -18.56 -26.36
N CYS A 315 10.32 -17.63 -26.97
CA CYS A 315 11.31 -17.95 -28.01
C CYS A 315 12.43 -18.84 -27.46
N PHE A 316 12.92 -18.58 -26.25
CA PHE A 316 13.90 -19.45 -25.58
C PHE A 316 13.33 -20.85 -25.36
N CYS A 317 12.17 -20.97 -24.70
CA CYS A 317 11.53 -22.26 -24.43
C CYS A 317 11.29 -23.07 -25.71
N HIS A 318 10.82 -22.42 -26.77
CA HIS A 318 10.63 -23.07 -28.06
C HIS A 318 11.93 -23.64 -28.64
N ARG A 319 13.03 -22.86 -28.60
CA ARG A 319 14.34 -23.28 -29.13
C ARG A 319 14.91 -24.47 -28.36
N ILE A 320 14.73 -24.50 -27.04
CA ILE A 320 15.17 -25.65 -26.23
C ILE A 320 14.30 -26.87 -26.53
N TRP A 321 12.97 -26.69 -26.60
CA TRP A 321 12.02 -27.78 -26.83
C TRP A 321 12.24 -28.50 -28.17
N ILE A 322 12.52 -27.76 -29.25
CA ILE A 322 12.78 -28.37 -30.57
C ILE A 322 14.11 -29.15 -30.60
N ASN A 323 15.09 -28.73 -29.79
CA ASN A 323 16.42 -29.35 -29.73
C ASN A 323 16.55 -30.44 -28.64
N ARG A 324 15.46 -30.77 -27.92
CA ARG A 324 15.48 -31.69 -26.76
C ARG A 324 16.13 -33.05 -27.05
N GLY A 325 16.00 -33.57 -28.27
CA GLY A 325 16.54 -34.87 -28.68
C GLY A 325 18.00 -34.84 -29.13
N LYS A 326 18.65 -33.68 -29.23
CA LYS A 326 20.02 -33.57 -29.78
C LYS A 326 21.12 -33.92 -28.79
N SER A 327 20.89 -33.72 -27.49
CA SER A 327 21.88 -33.97 -26.44
C SER A 327 21.19 -34.10 -25.08
N LEU A 328 21.80 -34.86 -24.16
CA LEU A 328 21.37 -34.94 -22.77
C LEU A 328 21.27 -33.57 -22.11
N PHE A 329 22.14 -32.62 -22.47
CA PHE A 329 22.06 -31.24 -21.96
C PHE A 329 20.78 -30.51 -22.42
N TYR A 330 20.41 -30.63 -23.70
CA TYR A 330 19.17 -30.04 -24.20
C TYR A 330 17.92 -30.77 -23.65
N SER A 331 18.01 -32.07 -23.39
CA SER A 331 16.98 -32.83 -22.70
C SER A 331 16.77 -32.32 -21.27
N PHE A 332 17.86 -32.16 -20.50
CA PHE A 332 17.82 -31.58 -19.15
C PHE A 332 17.28 -30.14 -19.15
N LEU A 333 17.75 -29.30 -20.08
CA LEU A 333 17.26 -27.92 -20.19
C LEU A 333 15.76 -27.88 -20.60
N SER A 334 15.29 -28.84 -21.38
CA SER A 334 13.86 -28.97 -21.69
C SER A 334 13.04 -29.32 -20.44
N LEU A 335 13.57 -30.16 -19.54
CA LEU A 335 12.96 -30.42 -18.24
C LEU A 335 12.89 -29.15 -17.38
N ILE A 336 13.95 -28.33 -17.37
CA ILE A 336 13.94 -27.01 -16.71
C ILE A 336 12.84 -26.12 -17.30
N THR A 337 12.68 -26.09 -18.64
CA THR A 337 11.62 -25.28 -19.26
C THR A 337 10.21 -25.78 -18.97
N VAL A 338 10.00 -27.04 -18.62
CA VAL A 338 8.69 -27.49 -18.10
C VAL A 338 8.57 -27.19 -16.61
N GLY A 339 9.63 -27.44 -15.84
CA GLY A 339 9.72 -27.15 -14.42
C GLY A 339 9.46 -25.69 -14.07
N HIS A 340 9.91 -24.74 -14.90
CA HIS A 340 9.66 -23.31 -14.65
C HIS A 340 8.16 -22.95 -14.73
N LEU A 341 7.38 -23.62 -15.60
CA LEU A 341 5.93 -23.42 -15.67
C LEU A 341 5.26 -23.92 -14.38
N ILE A 342 5.69 -25.07 -13.87
CA ILE A 342 5.20 -25.63 -12.59
C ILE A 342 5.55 -24.68 -11.45
N GLY A 343 6.79 -24.19 -11.40
CA GLY A 343 7.21 -23.21 -10.40
C GLY A 343 6.44 -21.88 -10.48
N ASN A 344 6.12 -21.42 -11.69
CA ASN A 344 5.23 -20.27 -11.88
C ASN A 344 3.82 -20.53 -11.35
N ILE A 345 3.25 -21.73 -11.57
CA ILE A 345 1.94 -22.09 -11.00
C ILE A 345 1.99 -22.07 -9.47
N LEU A 346 3.01 -22.66 -8.86
CA LEU A 346 3.18 -22.65 -7.40
C LEU A 346 3.31 -21.22 -6.86
N LEU A 347 4.11 -20.38 -7.52
CA LEU A 347 4.25 -18.97 -7.16
C LEU A 347 2.92 -18.21 -7.32
N THR A 348 2.17 -18.50 -8.38
CA THR A 348 0.88 -17.88 -8.65
C THR A 348 -0.17 -18.27 -7.62
N MET A 349 -0.25 -19.54 -7.24
CA MET A 349 -1.14 -19.98 -6.17
C MET A 349 -0.77 -19.34 -4.83
N PHE A 350 0.52 -19.29 -4.51
CA PHE A 350 1.01 -18.63 -3.30
C PHE A 350 0.64 -17.14 -3.24
N LEU A 351 0.91 -16.39 -4.31
CA LEU A 351 0.58 -14.97 -4.39
C LEU A 351 -0.93 -14.71 -4.44
N LEU A 352 -1.71 -15.61 -5.04
CA LEU A 352 -3.17 -15.50 -5.06
C LEU A 352 -3.76 -15.66 -3.66
N VAL A 353 -3.29 -16.64 -2.87
CA VAL A 353 -3.73 -16.82 -1.48
C VAL A 353 -3.42 -15.58 -0.64
N ILE A 354 -2.21 -15.04 -0.75
CA ILE A 354 -1.83 -13.79 -0.05
C ILE A 354 -2.67 -12.61 -0.53
N SER A 355 -2.92 -12.51 -1.83
CA SER A 355 -3.72 -11.41 -2.36
C SER A 355 -5.17 -11.48 -1.92
N GLY A 356 -5.73 -12.67 -1.68
CA GLY A 356 -7.07 -12.85 -1.15
C GLY A 356 -7.28 -12.25 0.25
N THR A 357 -6.23 -12.22 1.08
CA THR A 357 -6.31 -11.66 2.45
C THR A 357 -6.06 -10.16 2.52
N ASN A 358 -5.82 -9.50 1.38
CA ASN A 358 -5.57 -8.07 1.31
C ASN A 358 -6.85 -7.22 1.24
N TYR A 359 -8.05 -7.80 1.38
CA TYR A 359 -9.32 -7.07 1.29
C TYR A 359 -10.18 -7.16 2.56
N PRO A 360 -9.63 -6.84 3.76
CA PRO A 360 -10.38 -6.97 5.00
C PRO A 360 -11.63 -6.08 5.03
N GLY A 361 -11.62 -4.87 4.44
CA GLY A 361 -12.78 -3.97 4.44
C GLY A 361 -13.98 -4.51 3.67
N GLY A 362 -13.73 -5.09 2.49
CA GLY A 362 -14.79 -5.74 1.71
C GLY A 362 -15.36 -6.97 2.41
N VAL A 363 -14.50 -7.77 3.07
CA VAL A 363 -14.94 -8.88 3.91
C VAL A 363 -15.76 -8.38 5.09
N ALA A 364 -15.37 -7.25 5.70
CA ALA A 364 -16.09 -6.62 6.81
C ALA A 364 -17.50 -6.23 6.42
N MET A 365 -17.62 -5.55 5.29
CA MET A 365 -18.91 -5.16 4.76
C MET A 365 -19.78 -6.39 4.49
N SER A 366 -19.24 -7.43 3.86
CA SER A 366 -19.99 -8.66 3.60
C SER A 366 -20.43 -9.40 4.87
N ARG A 367 -19.61 -9.39 5.94
CA ARG A 367 -19.94 -10.02 7.22
C ARG A 367 -20.99 -9.22 7.97
N LEU A 368 -20.86 -7.90 7.99
CA LEU A 368 -21.80 -6.99 8.63
C LEU A 368 -23.20 -7.12 8.03
N HIS A 369 -23.33 -7.13 6.70
CA HIS A 369 -24.62 -7.37 6.03
C HIS A 369 -25.28 -8.69 6.41
N ARG A 370 -24.47 -9.70 6.77
CA ARG A 370 -24.95 -11.01 7.19
C ARG A 370 -25.38 -11.05 8.66
N ILE A 371 -24.71 -10.27 9.50
CA ILE A 371 -25.00 -10.15 10.93
C ILE A 371 -26.29 -9.33 11.12
N ALA A 372 -26.38 -8.18 10.47
CA ALA A 372 -27.52 -7.26 10.59
C ALA A 372 -28.61 -7.50 9.53
N ALA A 373 -28.67 -8.67 8.88
CA ALA A 373 -29.57 -8.96 7.76
C ALA A 373 -31.07 -8.76 8.07
N GLY A 374 -31.47 -8.81 9.33
CA GLY A 374 -32.85 -8.61 9.79
C GLY A 374 -33.17 -7.20 10.28
N GLU A 375 -32.21 -6.26 10.21
CA GLU A 375 -32.35 -4.90 10.74
C GLU A 375 -32.63 -3.90 9.60
N SER A 376 -33.67 -3.09 9.78
CA SER A 376 -34.03 -1.98 8.88
C SER A 376 -33.52 -0.66 9.45
N ASN A 377 -33.09 0.28 8.59
CA ASN A 377 -32.59 1.61 8.97
C ASN A 377 -31.32 1.60 9.82
N VAL A 378 -30.33 0.80 9.43
CA VAL A 378 -29.04 0.70 10.11
C VAL A 378 -28.11 1.82 9.64
N ALA A 379 -27.48 2.53 10.57
CA ALA A 379 -26.43 3.51 10.27
C ALA A 379 -25.03 2.91 10.54
N ILE A 380 -24.15 2.97 9.54
CA ILE A 380 -22.82 2.37 9.59
C ILE A 380 -21.77 3.43 9.29
N HIS A 381 -20.76 3.52 10.15
CA HIS A 381 -19.56 4.30 9.88
C HIS A 381 -18.41 3.41 9.39
N ILE A 382 -17.74 3.86 8.34
CA ILE A 382 -16.69 3.14 7.63
C ILE A 382 -15.39 3.91 7.73
N ASP A 383 -14.45 3.40 8.52
CA ASP A 383 -13.13 4.00 8.69
C ASP A 383 -12.28 3.91 7.40
N ASN A 384 -11.27 4.76 7.30
CA ASN A 384 -10.43 4.93 6.13
C ASN A 384 -9.77 3.60 5.70
N LEU A 385 -9.26 2.78 6.63
CA LEU A 385 -8.68 1.49 6.29
C LEU A 385 -9.72 0.54 5.66
N ALA A 386 -10.96 0.53 6.15
CA ALA A 386 -12.03 -0.27 5.57
C ALA A 386 -12.38 0.21 4.16
N ALA A 387 -12.52 1.53 3.99
CA ALA A 387 -12.75 2.18 2.69
C ALA A 387 -11.66 1.83 1.66
N GLN A 388 -10.39 1.87 2.07
CA GLN A 388 -9.26 1.58 1.18
C GLN A 388 -9.09 0.08 0.82
N THR A 389 -9.73 -0.82 1.57
CA THR A 389 -9.47 -2.26 1.50
C THR A 389 -10.68 -3.11 1.16
N GLY A 390 -11.59 -2.60 0.32
CA GLY A 390 -12.59 -3.44 -0.35
C GLY A 390 -14.02 -2.92 -0.32
N VAL A 391 -14.28 -1.85 0.42
CA VAL A 391 -15.58 -1.18 0.39
C VAL A 391 -15.71 -0.36 -0.89
N SER A 392 -16.85 -0.50 -1.56
CA SER A 392 -17.24 0.29 -2.74
C SER A 392 -18.75 0.55 -2.70
N ARG A 393 -19.27 1.45 -3.54
CA ARG A 393 -20.72 1.66 -3.61
C ARG A 393 -21.48 0.39 -4.06
N PHE A 394 -20.81 -0.50 -4.80
CA PHE A 394 -21.37 -1.83 -5.09
C PHE A 394 -21.50 -2.74 -3.87
N THR A 395 -20.84 -2.45 -2.76
CA THR A 395 -20.94 -3.22 -1.50
C THR A 395 -22.04 -2.71 -0.55
N GLU A 396 -22.66 -1.58 -0.84
CA GLU A 396 -23.71 -0.94 -0.03
C GLU A 396 -25.10 -1.54 -0.33
N ILE A 397 -25.28 -2.85 -0.12
CA ILE A 397 -26.35 -3.66 -0.72
C ILE A 397 -27.75 -3.18 -0.35
N ASN A 398 -27.94 -2.69 0.88
CA ASN A 398 -29.26 -2.34 1.42
C ASN A 398 -29.54 -0.85 1.21
N PRO A 399 -30.62 -0.48 0.49
CA PRO A 399 -30.96 0.92 0.24
C PRO A 399 -31.43 1.66 1.49
N ASP A 400 -31.96 0.93 2.48
CA ASP A 400 -32.45 1.50 3.75
C ASP A 400 -31.34 1.78 4.75
N TRP A 401 -30.09 1.41 4.44
CA TRP A 401 -28.95 1.61 5.34
C TRP A 401 -28.20 2.90 4.98
N ILE A 402 -27.68 3.56 6.01
CA ILE A 402 -26.86 4.77 5.86
C ILE A 402 -25.40 4.34 5.95
N TYR A 403 -24.66 4.49 4.87
CA TYR A 403 -23.23 4.20 4.80
C TYR A 403 -22.44 5.51 4.82
N ASP A 404 -21.81 5.79 5.95
CA ASP A 404 -21.05 7.01 6.16
C ASP A 404 -19.54 6.71 6.11
N LYS A 405 -18.82 7.55 5.36
CA LYS A 405 -17.37 7.47 5.16
C LYS A 405 -16.69 8.77 5.62
N GLU A 406 -17.30 9.52 6.54
CA GLU A 406 -16.77 10.81 7.02
C GLU A 406 -15.36 10.61 7.60
N GLU A 407 -14.37 11.24 6.98
CA GLU A 407 -12.99 11.11 7.44
C GLU A 407 -12.76 11.93 8.72
N HIS A 408 -11.75 11.55 9.50
CA HIS A 408 -11.27 12.27 10.69
C HIS A 408 -12.17 12.27 11.94
N LEU A 409 -13.13 11.34 12.05
CA LEU A 409 -13.85 11.11 13.30
C LEU A 409 -12.92 10.50 14.36
N LYS A 410 -12.82 11.16 15.51
CA LYS A 410 -12.05 10.67 16.67
C LYS A 410 -12.92 9.78 17.53
N ALA A 411 -12.30 8.84 18.26
CA ALA A 411 -13.00 7.90 19.15
C ALA A 411 -13.91 8.57 20.20
N CYS A 412 -13.60 9.82 20.59
CA CYS A 412 -14.43 10.58 21.54
C CYS A 412 -15.64 11.24 20.87
N ASP A 413 -15.67 11.41 19.54
CA ASP A 413 -16.68 12.25 18.90
C ASP A 413 -18.10 11.68 19.10
N LYS A 414 -18.99 12.49 19.68
CA LYS A 414 -20.41 12.14 19.88
C LYS A 414 -21.13 11.78 18.58
N LYS A 415 -20.58 12.15 17.41
CA LYS A 415 -21.08 11.71 16.11
C LYS A 415 -21.02 10.20 15.94
N LEU A 416 -20.01 9.52 16.48
CA LEU A 416 -19.86 8.07 16.36
C LEU A 416 -20.99 7.31 17.05
N LEU A 417 -21.59 7.90 18.09
CA LEU A 417 -22.75 7.34 18.78
C LEU A 417 -24.02 7.35 17.93
N LYS A 418 -24.06 8.10 16.81
CA LYS A 418 -25.22 8.08 15.90
C LYS A 418 -25.29 6.80 15.07
N PHE A 419 -24.18 6.09 14.93
CA PHE A 419 -24.10 4.88 14.13
C PHE A 419 -24.37 3.65 14.99
N ASP A 420 -25.09 2.68 14.42
CA ASP A 420 -25.38 1.40 15.05
C ASP A 420 -24.17 0.48 14.97
N TYR A 421 -23.42 0.55 13.86
CA TYR A 421 -22.21 -0.23 13.65
C TYR A 421 -21.03 0.61 13.19
N LEU A 422 -19.83 0.23 13.62
CA LEU A 422 -18.59 0.85 13.19
C LEU A 422 -17.65 -0.21 12.59
N LEU A 423 -17.05 0.12 11.45
CA LEU A 423 -15.95 -0.64 10.85
C LEU A 423 -14.65 0.14 11.07
N ILE A 424 -13.91 -0.19 12.14
CA ILE A 424 -12.71 0.57 12.54
C ILE A 424 -11.42 -0.24 12.37
N GLU A 425 -10.29 0.45 12.20
CA GLU A 425 -8.97 -0.18 12.22
C GLU A 425 -8.69 -0.88 13.57
N ALA A 426 -8.19 -2.11 13.49
CA ALA A 426 -7.81 -2.87 14.67
C ALA A 426 -6.50 -2.33 15.28
N LYS A 427 -6.63 -1.66 16.42
CA LYS A 427 -5.51 -1.23 17.27
C LYS A 427 -5.33 -2.17 18.46
N ASP A 428 -4.19 -2.06 19.15
CA ASP A 428 -3.93 -2.84 20.37
C ASP A 428 -5.08 -2.65 21.37
N LYS A 429 -5.52 -3.73 22.03
CA LYS A 429 -6.63 -3.71 23.01
C LYS A 429 -6.45 -2.66 24.13
N TYR A 430 -5.20 -2.34 24.44
CA TYR A 430 -4.82 -1.37 25.48
C TYR A 430 -4.64 0.07 24.96
N SER A 431 -4.82 0.29 23.65
CA SER A 431 -4.78 1.64 23.08
C SER A 431 -5.92 2.50 23.64
N HIS A 432 -5.66 3.80 23.80
CA HIS A 432 -6.61 4.76 24.37
C HIS A 432 -7.95 4.74 23.62
N GLU A 433 -7.89 4.75 22.28
CA GLU A 433 -9.07 4.69 21.42
C GLU A 433 -9.89 3.41 21.63
N MET A 434 -9.22 2.24 21.70
CA MET A 434 -9.93 0.97 21.88
C MET A 434 -10.56 0.84 23.27
N ARG A 435 -9.99 1.49 24.30
CA ARG A 435 -10.61 1.57 25.62
C ARG A 435 -11.93 2.35 25.56
N ILE A 436 -11.95 3.49 24.87
CA ILE A 436 -13.16 4.30 24.66
C ILE A 436 -14.20 3.51 23.87
N PHE A 437 -13.79 2.87 22.78
CA PHE A 437 -14.70 2.02 21.99
C PHE A 437 -15.24 0.84 22.79
N SER A 438 -14.44 0.22 23.67
CA SER A 438 -14.90 -0.90 24.49
C SER A 438 -15.96 -0.51 25.53
N GLN A 439 -16.04 0.77 25.90
CA GLN A 439 -17.06 1.29 26.80
C GLN A 439 -18.37 1.54 26.05
N THR A 440 -18.32 2.17 24.89
CA THR A 440 -19.48 2.61 24.10
C THR A 440 -20.02 1.53 23.15
N HIS A 441 -19.15 0.65 22.66
CA HIS A 441 -19.45 -0.37 21.65
C HIS A 441 -18.99 -1.76 22.10
N GLU A 442 -19.63 -2.78 21.54
CA GLU A 442 -19.26 -4.19 21.68
C GLU A 442 -18.57 -4.69 20.41
N ILE A 443 -17.48 -5.45 20.56
CA ILE A 443 -16.77 -6.07 19.43
C ILE A 443 -17.51 -7.35 19.04
N LEU A 444 -18.12 -7.37 17.86
CA LEU A 444 -18.82 -8.54 17.34
C LEU A 444 -17.87 -9.53 16.66
N GLU A 445 -17.03 -9.04 15.75
CA GLU A 445 -16.11 -9.87 14.96
C GLU A 445 -14.83 -9.09 14.65
N PHE A 446 -13.72 -9.80 14.50
CA PHE A 446 -12.46 -9.25 14.02
C PHE A 446 -12.06 -9.90 12.71
N ILE A 447 -11.50 -9.10 11.81
CA ILE A 447 -11.16 -9.55 10.46
C ILE A 447 -9.66 -9.53 10.32
N GLU A 448 -9.15 -10.69 9.97
CA GLU A 448 -7.74 -10.91 9.80
C GLU A 448 -7.25 -10.45 8.42
N CYS A 449 -6.09 -9.79 8.39
CA CYS A 449 -5.36 -9.50 7.16
C CYS A 449 -3.92 -10.01 7.23
N PHE A 450 -3.27 -10.07 6.06
CA PHE A 450 -1.88 -10.52 5.97
C PHE A 450 -0.94 -9.66 6.82
N TYR A 451 -0.07 -10.31 7.61
CA TYR A 451 0.95 -9.62 8.40
C TYR A 451 2.37 -9.95 7.93
N SER A 452 2.74 -11.23 7.93
CA SER A 452 4.09 -11.66 7.56
C SER A 452 4.14 -13.11 7.11
N ILE A 453 5.23 -13.47 6.43
CA ILE A 453 5.54 -14.85 6.08
C ILE A 453 6.48 -15.41 7.14
N GLY A 454 6.04 -16.44 7.87
CA GLY A 454 6.85 -17.19 8.81
C GLY A 454 7.41 -18.47 8.18
N LEU A 455 8.61 -18.87 8.57
CA LEU A 455 9.15 -20.19 8.25
C LEU A 455 8.87 -21.14 9.42
N GLN A 456 8.25 -22.29 9.14
CA GLN A 456 7.99 -23.31 10.14
C GLN A 456 8.60 -24.64 9.66
N MET A 457 9.65 -25.12 10.34
CA MET A 457 10.44 -26.28 9.90
C MET A 457 9.75 -27.65 10.09
N ARG A 458 8.59 -27.71 10.77
CA ARG A 458 7.88 -28.96 11.12
C ARG A 458 6.74 -29.36 10.17
N SER A 459 6.24 -28.44 9.36
CA SER A 459 5.23 -28.68 8.30
C SER A 459 5.62 -27.85 7.08
N PHE A 460 4.76 -27.74 6.06
CA PHE A 460 4.99 -26.95 4.85
C PHE A 460 5.80 -25.68 5.18
N PRO A 461 6.96 -25.45 4.53
CA PRO A 461 8.02 -24.60 5.08
C PRO A 461 7.63 -23.13 5.25
N VAL A 462 6.51 -22.71 4.64
CA VAL A 462 6.01 -21.34 4.60
C VAL A 462 4.63 -21.29 5.26
N ARG A 463 4.51 -20.56 6.38
CA ARG A 463 3.24 -20.26 7.05
C ARG A 463 2.90 -18.79 6.87
N ILE A 464 1.72 -18.51 6.32
CA ILE A 464 1.18 -17.16 6.23
C ILE A 464 0.67 -16.78 7.63
N LYS A 465 1.22 -15.72 8.22
CA LYS A 465 0.74 -15.15 9.49
C LYS A 465 -0.21 -14.01 9.18
N THR A 466 -1.37 -14.05 9.82
CA THR A 466 -2.39 -13.02 9.78
C THR A 466 -2.44 -12.26 11.10
N ARG A 467 -3.00 -11.05 11.08
CA ARG A 467 -3.28 -10.22 12.27
C ARG A 467 -4.68 -9.61 12.13
N PRO A 468 -5.38 -9.28 13.23
CA PRO A 468 -6.62 -8.50 13.13
C PRO A 468 -6.30 -7.13 12.54
N CYS A 469 -7.11 -6.68 11.58
CA CYS A 469 -6.92 -5.42 10.87
C CYS A 469 -8.18 -4.53 10.90
N ILE A 470 -9.37 -5.13 10.99
CA ILE A 470 -10.62 -4.39 11.12
C ILE A 470 -11.48 -5.05 12.21
N TYR A 471 -12.08 -4.24 13.07
CA TYR A 471 -13.10 -4.66 14.01
C TYR A 471 -14.49 -4.24 13.51
N ILE A 472 -15.46 -5.15 13.64
CA ILE A 472 -16.88 -4.84 13.52
C ILE A 472 -17.40 -4.56 14.92
N LEU A 473 -17.80 -3.32 15.18
CA LEU A 473 -18.35 -2.89 16.45
C LEU A 473 -19.85 -2.65 16.33
N GLN A 474 -20.60 -2.95 17.40
CA GLN A 474 -22.00 -2.59 17.55
C GLN A 474 -22.19 -1.66 18.74
N ARG A 475 -23.02 -0.63 18.60
CA ARG A 475 -23.33 0.31 19.68
C ARG A 475 -24.09 -0.38 20.81
N LYS A 476 -23.67 -0.13 22.06
CA LYS A 476 -24.38 -0.64 23.24
C LYS A 476 -25.64 0.17 23.52
N PRO A 477 -26.72 -0.43 24.07
CA PRO A 477 -27.98 0.26 24.32
C PRO A 477 -27.88 1.43 25.33
N ASN A 478 -26.85 1.45 26.19
CA ASN A 478 -26.60 2.52 27.17
C ASN A 478 -25.40 3.42 26.79
N ALA A 479 -24.90 3.36 25.56
CA ALA A 479 -23.69 4.06 25.14
C ALA A 479 -23.76 5.59 25.35
N ASP A 480 -24.94 6.18 25.14
CA ASP A 480 -25.14 7.63 25.28
C ASP A 480 -24.90 8.11 26.72
N LYS A 481 -25.30 7.32 27.72
CA LYS A 481 -25.10 7.67 29.14
C LYS A 481 -23.63 7.53 29.56
N ILE A 482 -22.99 6.44 29.14
CA ILE A 482 -21.58 6.15 29.46
C ILE A 482 -20.64 7.20 28.87
N SER A 483 -20.98 7.74 27.69
CA SER A 483 -20.18 8.79 27.05
C SER A 483 -20.21 10.12 27.82
N ILE A 484 -21.32 10.45 28.49
CA ILE A 484 -21.49 11.70 29.23
C ILE A 484 -20.62 11.66 30.50
N ASP A 485 -20.69 10.56 31.27
CA ASP A 485 -19.89 10.39 32.49
C ASP A 485 -18.38 10.46 32.20
N TYR A 486 -17.92 9.90 31.07
CA TYR A 486 -16.51 9.93 30.68
C TYR A 486 -16.05 11.30 30.15
N TYR A 487 -16.92 12.01 29.42
CA TYR A 487 -16.63 13.39 28.98
C TYR A 487 -16.52 14.34 30.17
N GLU A 488 -17.42 14.22 31.14
CA GLU A 488 -17.34 14.98 32.40
C GLU A 488 -16.05 14.64 33.16
N MET A 489 -15.66 13.37 33.23
CA MET A 489 -14.38 12.96 33.83
C MET A 489 -13.14 13.51 33.09
N MET A 490 -13.13 13.53 31.75
CA MET A 490 -11.99 14.08 30.99
C MET A 490 -11.94 15.61 31.00
N GLU A 491 -13.08 16.31 31.01
CA GLU A 491 -13.12 17.76 31.24
C GLU A 491 -12.56 18.10 32.63
N HIS A 492 -12.80 17.25 33.64
CA HIS A 492 -12.20 17.41 34.98
C HIS A 492 -10.69 17.10 35.01
N GLU A 493 -10.19 16.13 34.23
CA GLU A 493 -8.76 15.84 34.13
C GLU A 493 -7.96 16.88 33.33
N GLU A 494 -8.54 17.46 32.26
CA GLU A 494 -7.90 18.54 31.49
C GLU A 494 -7.88 19.88 32.23
N ASN A 495 -8.88 20.15 33.10
CA ASN A 495 -8.97 21.41 33.85
C ASN A 495 -8.24 21.41 35.20
N GLY A 496 -7.60 20.30 35.60
CA GLY A 496 -6.70 20.28 36.76
C GLY A 496 -7.35 20.58 38.12
N GLU A 497 -8.65 20.33 38.28
CA GLU A 497 -9.33 20.55 39.57
C GLU A 497 -9.31 19.27 40.42
N THR A 498 -8.36 19.19 41.35
CA THR A 498 -8.41 18.22 42.46
C THR A 498 -9.48 18.65 43.47
N GLY A 499 -10.68 18.07 43.38
CA GLY A 499 -11.77 18.27 44.35
C GLY A 499 -12.29 16.94 44.90
N GLY A 500 -12.21 16.75 46.21
CA GLY A 500 -12.43 15.46 46.89
C GLY A 500 -13.90 14.97 47.01
N SER A 501 -14.00 13.63 47.02
CA SER A 501 -14.98 12.74 47.67
C SER A 501 -16.48 13.10 47.71
N SER A 502 -17.28 12.25 47.05
CA SER A 502 -18.33 11.47 47.75
C SER A 502 -18.65 10.19 46.94
N GLY A 503 -18.57 9.03 47.59
CA GLY A 503 -18.82 7.73 46.97
C GLY A 503 -20.25 7.23 47.13
N LEU A 504 -20.62 6.23 46.32
CA LEU A 504 -21.57 5.12 46.60
C LEU A 504 -21.44 4.09 45.43
N PRO A 505 -21.86 2.81 45.61
CA PRO A 505 -20.98 1.66 45.44
C PRO A 505 -21.31 0.85 44.18
N ILE A 506 -20.30 0.27 43.54
CA ILE A 506 -20.48 -0.82 42.57
C ILE A 506 -19.73 -2.03 43.10
N GLU A 507 -20.48 -3.04 43.50
CA GLU A 507 -20.00 -4.39 43.80
C GLU A 507 -19.37 -5.00 42.54
N VAL A 508 -18.06 -5.23 42.59
CA VAL A 508 -17.38 -6.25 41.78
C VAL A 508 -16.41 -6.98 42.72
N SER A 509 -16.93 -7.88 43.56
CA SER A 509 -16.16 -9.03 44.07
C SER A 509 -16.15 -10.08 42.96
N GLU A 510 -15.06 -10.76 42.56
CA GLU A 510 -14.08 -11.46 43.38
C GLU A 510 -12.66 -11.53 42.75
N ASP A 511 -12.37 -10.83 41.64
CA ASP A 511 -11.10 -11.05 40.91
C ASP A 511 -9.93 -10.12 41.28
N ILE A 512 -10.15 -9.13 42.16
CA ILE A 512 -9.12 -8.15 42.57
C ILE A 512 -8.38 -8.57 43.85
N ASP A 513 -8.99 -9.42 44.69
CA ASP A 513 -8.41 -9.82 45.99
C ASP A 513 -7.32 -10.91 45.86
N LEU A 514 -7.25 -11.60 44.71
CA LEU A 514 -6.18 -12.57 44.42
C LEU A 514 -4.85 -11.91 43.98
N LEU A 515 -4.90 -10.71 43.41
CA LEU A 515 -3.71 -10.01 42.92
C LEU A 515 -3.00 -9.26 44.05
N ASN A 516 -3.75 -8.64 44.97
CA ASN A 516 -3.18 -7.92 46.11
C ASN A 516 -2.50 -8.87 47.12
N ARG A 517 -2.97 -10.11 47.26
CA ARG A 517 -2.32 -11.13 48.11
C ARG A 517 -1.01 -11.68 47.54
N ILE A 518 -0.71 -11.48 46.26
CA ILE A 518 0.54 -11.95 45.65
C ILE A 518 1.64 -10.90 45.82
N ASP A 519 1.29 -9.61 45.85
CA ASP A 519 2.27 -8.53 46.02
C ASP A 519 2.73 -8.36 47.48
N GLU A 520 1.89 -8.66 48.49
CA GLU A 520 2.32 -8.63 49.92
C GLU A 520 3.25 -9.78 50.34
N ILE A 521 3.34 -10.88 49.57
CA ILE A 521 4.18 -12.04 49.93
C ILE A 521 5.64 -11.88 49.46
N ILE A 522 5.94 -10.90 48.59
CA ILE A 522 7.25 -10.78 47.95
C ILE A 522 8.20 -9.80 48.66
N ASP A 523 7.70 -8.91 49.53
CA ASP A 523 8.52 -7.85 50.15
C ASP A 523 9.07 -8.17 51.56
N ASP A 524 8.81 -9.35 52.13
CA ASP A 524 9.14 -9.64 53.55
C ASP A 524 10.43 -10.46 53.82
N ASP A 525 11.29 -10.70 52.83
CA ASP A 525 12.55 -11.45 53.03
C ASP A 525 13.78 -10.69 52.46
N PHE A 526 14.30 -9.71 53.23
CA PHE A 526 15.69 -9.71 53.76
C PHE A 526 16.11 -8.33 54.32
N MET A 527 16.40 -8.29 55.62
CA MET A 527 16.89 -7.15 56.40
C MET A 527 18.43 -7.19 56.58
N GLU A 528 19.08 -6.04 56.34
CA GLU A 528 20.23 -5.39 57.04
C GLU A 528 21.66 -6.03 57.11
N PRO A 529 22.78 -5.29 57.40
CA PRO A 529 22.89 -3.97 58.09
C PRO A 529 23.94 -2.91 57.60
N GLN A 530 23.66 -1.65 57.98
CA GLN A 530 24.45 -0.50 58.50
C GLN A 530 25.90 -0.13 58.04
N SER A 531 26.11 1.18 57.77
CA SER A 531 27.14 2.02 58.45
C SER A 531 26.99 3.55 58.18
N GLU A 532 26.65 4.29 59.24
CA GLU A 532 27.23 5.55 59.80
C GLU A 532 27.24 6.92 59.05
N ASP A 533 26.40 7.82 59.60
CA ASP A 533 26.68 9.17 60.19
C ASP A 533 27.20 10.39 59.38
N ALA A 534 26.25 11.30 59.12
CA ALA A 534 26.10 12.69 59.58
C ALA A 534 27.27 13.72 59.63
N ASN A 535 26.89 14.93 59.16
CA ASN A 535 27.10 16.28 59.73
C ASN A 535 28.18 17.18 59.07
N TYR A 536 27.77 18.32 58.48
CA TYR A 536 28.17 19.67 58.94
C TYR A 536 27.46 20.85 58.23
N GLN A 537 27.42 21.96 58.97
CA GLN A 537 26.64 23.19 58.87
C GLN A 537 27.04 24.25 57.81
N SER A 538 26.02 25.05 57.47
CA SER A 538 25.94 26.53 57.44
C SER A 538 26.51 27.38 56.29
N ASN A 539 25.57 28.17 55.75
CA ASN A 539 25.57 29.62 55.54
C ASN A 539 26.50 30.26 54.50
N LEU A 540 25.86 30.93 53.53
CA LEU A 540 26.09 32.36 53.34
C LEU A 540 24.80 33.06 52.87
N GLN A 541 24.53 34.18 53.53
CA GLN A 541 23.33 35.02 53.51
C GLN A 541 23.46 36.21 52.54
N GLN A 542 22.29 36.56 51.98
CA GLN A 542 21.74 37.92 51.73
C GLN A 542 22.44 38.84 50.70
N PRO A 543 21.83 39.96 50.22
CA PRO A 543 20.48 40.56 50.49
C PRO A 543 19.64 40.88 49.20
N THR A 544 18.30 40.75 49.18
CA THR A 544 17.19 41.76 49.33
C THR A 544 17.15 42.89 48.27
N GLU A 545 16.10 42.94 47.42
CA GLU A 545 14.92 43.87 47.46
C GLU A 545 15.29 45.32 47.06
N ASP A 546 14.60 46.12 46.24
CA ASP A 546 13.19 46.24 45.80
C ASP A 546 13.14 47.10 44.51
N ILE A 547 12.01 47.11 43.79
CA ILE A 547 11.13 48.30 43.57
C ILE A 547 10.06 47.99 42.49
N VAL A 548 8.87 48.50 42.81
CA VAL A 548 7.52 48.40 42.27
C VAL A 548 7.28 49.23 40.99
N GLY A 549 6.43 48.70 40.09
CA GLY A 549 5.21 49.37 39.60
C GLY A 549 5.24 50.33 38.39
N ASP A 550 4.43 49.93 37.40
CA ASP A 550 3.40 50.70 36.66
C ASP A 550 3.67 51.33 35.27
N ALA A 551 2.81 50.85 34.35
CA ALA A 551 1.96 51.56 33.36
C ALA A 551 2.43 51.81 31.90
N GLU A 552 1.62 51.23 30.98
CA GLU A 552 1.04 51.76 29.71
C GLU A 552 2.00 52.26 28.59
N GLU A 553 1.80 52.09 27.27
CA GLU A 553 0.80 51.53 26.35
C GLU A 553 1.42 51.56 24.91
N GLU A 554 0.70 50.97 23.93
CA GLU A 554 0.82 51.11 22.44
C GLU A 554 1.74 50.19 21.61
N ASP A 555 1.07 49.16 21.06
CA ASP A 555 0.92 48.76 19.63
C ASP A 555 2.14 48.69 18.68
N ASP A 556 2.41 47.46 18.19
CA ASP A 556 2.38 47.17 16.74
C ASP A 556 2.20 45.66 16.49
N ASN A 557 1.24 45.34 15.64
CA ASN A 557 0.64 44.03 15.41
C ASN A 557 1.21 43.38 14.14
N GLU A 558 2.13 42.41 14.25
CA GLU A 558 2.44 41.46 13.16
C GLU A 558 2.62 40.03 13.72
N THR A 559 1.63 39.18 13.46
CA THR A 559 1.55 37.80 13.94
C THR A 559 2.40 36.85 13.08
N TYR A 560 3.42 36.23 13.68
CA TYR A 560 4.10 35.04 13.17
C TYR A 560 3.52 33.78 13.86
N PRO A 561 3.29 32.66 13.15
CA PRO A 561 2.65 31.48 13.73
C PRO A 561 3.58 30.71 14.68
N GLU A 562 3.06 30.39 15.87
CA GLU A 562 3.67 29.55 16.90
C GLU A 562 3.98 28.14 16.40
N ILE A 563 5.19 27.66 16.73
CA ILE A 563 5.68 26.32 16.45
C ILE A 563 5.36 25.43 17.66
N GLU A 564 4.50 24.46 17.43
CA GLU A 564 4.09 23.42 18.37
C GLU A 564 5.27 22.48 18.73
N ILE A 565 5.63 22.42 20.02
CA ILE A 565 6.67 21.54 20.57
C ILE A 565 6.11 20.11 20.67
N LYS A 566 6.58 19.21 19.80
CA LYS A 566 6.28 17.77 19.87
C LYS A 566 6.88 17.15 21.14
N ARG A 567 6.01 16.56 21.98
CA ARG A 567 6.36 15.74 23.15
C ARG A 567 7.14 14.48 22.74
N TYR A 568 8.18 14.19 23.52
CA TYR A 568 9.06 13.03 23.44
C TYR A 568 8.34 11.76 23.96
N TYR A 569 8.37 10.65 23.22
CA TYR A 569 7.92 9.34 23.72
C TYR A 569 9.12 8.52 24.23
N PRO A 570 9.04 7.82 25.38
CA PRO A 570 10.10 6.94 25.86
C PRO A 570 10.12 5.58 25.12
N PRO A 571 11.25 4.85 25.15
CA PRO A 571 11.43 3.62 24.36
C PRO A 571 10.63 2.42 24.90
N ASN A 572 10.50 1.44 24.02
CA ASN A 572 9.51 0.36 24.00
C ASN A 572 9.69 -0.69 25.13
N ARG A 573 8.64 -0.93 25.93
CA ARG A 573 8.60 -1.88 27.08
C ARG A 573 8.97 -3.35 26.74
N LYS A 574 9.08 -3.71 25.45
CA LYS A 574 9.42 -5.06 24.96
C LYS A 574 10.92 -5.34 24.97
N GLU A 575 11.77 -4.34 24.78
CA GLU A 575 13.23 -4.53 24.77
C GLU A 575 13.76 -4.81 26.18
N LEU A 576 13.28 -4.07 27.18
CA LEU A 576 13.63 -4.25 28.59
C LEU A 576 13.28 -5.66 29.12
N LYS A 577 12.17 -6.25 28.67
CA LYS A 577 11.76 -7.61 29.05
C LYS A 577 12.68 -8.68 28.43
N SER A 578 13.13 -8.48 27.19
CA SER A 578 14.02 -9.43 26.50
C SER A 578 15.41 -9.48 27.14
N THR A 579 15.90 -8.32 27.59
CA THR A 579 17.19 -8.17 28.29
C THR A 579 17.12 -8.78 29.69
N ARG A 580 16.04 -8.52 30.45
CA ARG A 580 15.81 -9.14 31.77
C ARG A 580 15.69 -10.67 31.68
N LEU A 581 15.05 -11.22 30.65
CA LEU A 581 14.94 -12.67 30.44
C LEU A 581 16.28 -13.34 30.08
N LYS A 582 17.16 -12.64 29.36
CA LYS A 582 18.52 -13.13 29.06
C LYS A 582 19.40 -13.11 30.31
N ILE A 583 19.33 -12.06 31.11
CA ILE A 583 20.05 -11.94 32.39
C ILE A 583 19.59 -13.04 33.36
N ARG A 584 18.28 -13.26 33.48
CA ARG A 584 17.70 -14.31 34.35
C ARG A 584 18.12 -15.73 33.95
N ARG A 585 18.22 -16.03 32.64
CA ARG A 585 18.75 -17.33 32.17
C ARG A 585 20.24 -17.53 32.45
N ILE A 586 21.02 -16.45 32.54
CA ILE A 586 22.44 -16.53 32.87
C ILE A 586 22.60 -16.79 34.37
N ILE A 587 21.76 -16.15 35.20
CA ILE A 587 21.71 -16.35 36.65
C ILE A 587 21.24 -17.78 37.00
N ASP A 588 20.19 -18.29 36.36
CA ASP A 588 19.68 -19.65 36.59
C ASP A 588 20.66 -20.74 36.14
N LYS A 589 21.56 -20.43 35.19
CA LYS A 589 22.59 -21.36 34.72
C LYS A 589 23.79 -21.44 35.67
N HIS A 590 23.84 -20.59 36.70
CA HIS A 590 24.97 -20.48 37.64
C HIS A 590 24.58 -20.76 39.11
N THR A 591 23.35 -21.20 39.37
CA THR A 591 22.89 -21.66 40.70
C THR A 591 23.03 -23.18 40.91
N LYS A 592 23.73 -23.90 40.02
CA LYS A 592 24.07 -25.32 40.22
C LYS A 592 25.54 -25.59 39.90
N GLY A 593 26.33 -25.79 40.95
CA GLY A 593 27.65 -26.42 40.88
C GLY A 593 28.83 -25.47 41.10
N ASP A 594 29.49 -25.65 42.24
CA ASP A 594 30.71 -24.95 42.66
C ASP A 594 31.96 -25.30 41.85
N VAL A 595 32.96 -24.40 41.98
CA VAL A 595 34.40 -24.49 41.67
C VAL A 595 34.84 -24.08 40.27
N ALA A 596 34.96 -22.76 40.05
CA ALA A 596 36.01 -22.07 39.23
C ALA A 596 35.73 -20.56 39.16
N TRP A 597 35.92 -19.82 40.27
CA TRP A 597 35.36 -18.47 40.41
C TRP A 597 36.22 -17.32 39.89
N GLU A 598 37.56 -17.41 39.83
CA GLU A 598 38.36 -16.17 39.62
C GLU A 598 38.84 -15.90 38.18
N ALA A 599 38.92 -16.90 37.30
CA ALA A 599 39.35 -16.70 35.90
C ALA A 599 38.21 -16.31 34.95
N ASN A 600 36.97 -16.72 35.27
CA ASN A 600 35.81 -16.55 34.38
C ASN A 600 35.10 -15.20 34.57
N VAL A 601 35.23 -14.57 35.75
CA VAL A 601 34.66 -13.25 36.05
C VAL A 601 35.33 -12.17 35.20
N ARG A 602 36.66 -12.23 35.03
CA ARG A 602 37.42 -11.21 34.29
C ARG A 602 37.16 -11.25 32.77
N SER A 603 37.06 -12.44 32.18
CA SER A 603 36.71 -12.62 30.75
C SER A 603 35.28 -12.18 30.43
N ASN A 604 34.35 -12.37 31.36
CA ASN A 604 32.94 -12.00 31.15
C ASN A 604 32.71 -10.50 31.36
N GLN A 605 33.49 -9.84 32.23
CA GLN A 605 33.44 -8.38 32.39
C GLN A 605 33.93 -7.65 31.13
N ASP A 606 35.01 -8.12 30.50
CA ASP A 606 35.50 -7.54 29.23
C ASP A 606 34.49 -7.74 28.07
N THR A 607 33.72 -8.83 28.12
CA THR A 607 32.68 -9.12 27.12
C THR A 607 31.42 -8.27 27.34
N ILE A 608 31.04 -8.04 28.60
CA ILE A 608 29.92 -7.16 28.97
C ILE A 608 30.27 -5.69 28.67
N ASP A 609 31.49 -5.26 28.97
CA ASP A 609 31.97 -3.90 28.69
C ASP A 609 32.12 -3.62 27.19
N SER A 610 32.50 -4.62 26.38
CA SER A 610 32.54 -4.48 24.92
C SER A 610 31.15 -4.38 24.31
N ILE A 611 30.17 -5.15 24.79
CA ILE A 611 28.77 -5.07 24.35
C ILE A 611 28.14 -3.72 24.76
N LEU A 612 28.38 -3.25 26.00
CA LEU A 612 27.93 -1.94 26.48
C LEU A 612 28.54 -0.77 25.70
N ARG A 613 29.79 -0.89 25.24
CA ARG A 613 30.43 0.11 24.37
C ARG A 613 29.86 0.06 22.95
N GLU A 614 29.56 -1.11 22.41
CA GLU A 614 28.99 -1.26 21.07
C GLU A 614 27.57 -0.68 20.99
N ASP A 615 26.74 -0.91 22.01
CA ASP A 615 25.39 -0.36 22.09
C ASP A 615 25.40 1.15 22.36
N LYS A 616 26.27 1.67 23.24
CA LYS A 616 26.46 3.13 23.40
C LYS A 616 26.98 3.82 22.15
N MET A 617 27.83 3.15 21.36
CA MET A 617 28.33 3.70 20.09
C MET A 617 27.26 3.70 19.00
N LYS A 618 26.31 2.75 19.03
CA LYS A 618 25.13 2.76 18.15
C LYS A 618 24.15 3.85 18.54
N GLU A 619 23.87 4.00 19.83
CA GLU A 619 23.00 5.06 20.35
C GLU A 619 23.56 6.46 20.00
N LEU A 620 24.88 6.68 20.16
CA LEU A 620 25.53 7.92 19.73
C LEU A 620 25.53 8.12 18.20
N ALA A 621 25.57 7.03 17.42
CA ALA A 621 25.55 7.09 15.95
C ALA A 621 24.14 7.39 15.40
N ASP A 622 23.10 6.87 16.07
CA ASP A 622 21.71 7.17 15.78
C ASP A 622 21.39 8.63 16.17
N ASP A 623 21.84 9.10 17.34
CA ASP A 623 21.74 10.52 17.76
C ASP A 623 22.49 11.46 16.79
N LEU A 624 23.64 11.03 16.26
CA LEU A 624 24.40 11.79 15.25
C LEU A 624 23.75 11.79 13.85
N SER A 625 22.86 10.84 13.57
CA SER A 625 22.16 10.74 12.29
C SER A 625 20.96 11.68 12.18
N GLU A 626 20.46 12.17 13.31
CA GLU A 626 19.31 13.08 13.40
C GLU A 626 19.68 14.57 13.42
N ILE A 627 20.98 14.91 13.51
CA ILE A 627 21.44 16.31 13.59
C ILE A 627 21.71 16.89 12.18
N ASP A 628 20.98 17.96 11.82
CA ASP A 628 21.24 18.72 10.58
C ASP A 628 22.46 19.65 10.73
N PHE A 629 23.62 19.18 10.27
CA PHE A 629 24.90 19.89 10.38
C PHE A 629 24.95 21.26 9.68
N LYS A 630 23.99 21.57 8.80
CA LYS A 630 23.87 22.89 8.17
C LYS A 630 23.48 24.01 9.14
N LYS A 631 22.88 23.66 10.28
CA LYS A 631 22.53 24.64 11.32
C LYS A 631 23.73 25.09 12.16
N PHE A 632 24.84 24.35 12.15
CA PHE A 632 25.97 24.57 13.05
C PHE A 632 27.29 24.95 12.35
N CYS A 633 27.46 24.66 11.05
CA CYS A 633 28.61 25.12 10.26
C CYS A 633 28.23 25.36 8.80
N ASP A 634 28.87 26.36 8.17
CA ASP A 634 28.82 26.53 6.73
C ASP A 634 29.73 25.50 6.04
N LEU A 635 29.12 24.48 5.45
CA LEU A 635 29.80 23.32 4.84
C LEU A 635 30.51 23.67 3.52
N LYS A 636 30.42 24.92 3.04
CA LYS A 636 31.17 25.38 1.86
C LYS A 636 32.63 25.70 2.17
N THR A 637 32.96 26.05 3.42
CA THR A 637 34.32 26.47 3.82
C THR A 637 35.01 25.47 4.73
N THR A 638 34.27 24.54 5.35
CA THR A 638 34.82 23.62 6.37
C THR A 638 34.37 22.17 6.15
N THR A 639 35.31 21.22 6.23
CA THR A 639 34.98 19.79 6.12
C THR A 639 34.21 19.30 7.34
N ILE A 640 33.35 18.29 7.16
CA ILE A 640 32.50 17.69 8.22
C ILE A 640 33.34 17.31 9.45
N LYS A 641 34.53 16.73 9.23
CA LYS A 641 35.47 16.36 10.30
C LYS A 641 36.04 17.57 11.06
N GLY A 642 36.18 18.72 10.39
CA GLY A 642 36.59 19.99 11.00
C GLY A 642 35.49 20.60 11.86
N CYS A 643 34.24 20.58 11.39
CA CYS A 643 33.08 21.06 12.15
C CYS A 643 32.88 20.25 13.45
N MET A 644 33.01 18.92 13.36
CA MET A 644 32.91 18.01 14.51
C MET A 644 33.96 18.33 15.60
N LYS A 645 35.17 18.73 15.19
CA LYS A 645 36.26 19.09 16.11
C LYS A 645 36.03 20.44 16.79
N MET A 646 35.29 21.36 16.17
CA MET A 646 34.88 22.62 16.79
C MET A 646 33.76 22.42 17.81
N ILE A 647 32.72 21.64 17.47
CA ILE A 647 31.61 21.32 18.37
C ILE A 647 32.12 20.63 19.65
N LEU A 648 33.05 19.69 19.51
CA LEU A 648 33.67 18.99 20.65
C LEU A 648 34.56 19.90 21.52
N LYS A 649 35.08 21.01 20.98
CA LYS A 649 35.84 22.00 21.75
C LYS A 649 34.92 22.93 22.54
N THR A 650 33.79 23.33 21.97
CA THR A 650 32.81 24.21 22.65
C THR A 650 32.18 23.52 23.87
N ASN A 651 31.85 22.22 23.76
CA ASN A 651 31.28 21.46 24.88
C ASN A 651 32.27 21.11 26.01
N ARG A 652 33.58 21.29 25.81
CA ARG A 652 34.58 21.11 26.87
C ARG A 652 34.92 22.38 27.64
N GLY A 653 34.36 23.54 27.24
CA GLY A 653 34.57 24.83 27.90
C GLY A 653 33.59 25.15 29.03
N ASN A 654 32.53 24.35 29.22
CA ASN A 654 31.52 24.53 30.27
C ASN A 654 31.49 23.35 31.24
N LYS A 655 32.65 22.99 31.80
CA LYS A 655 32.77 22.19 33.03
C LYS A 655 33.77 22.83 33.96
#